data_AF-A0A2H0DUL8-F1
#
_entry.id   AF-A0A2H0DUL8-F1
#
_cell.length_a   1.000
_cell.length_b   1.000
_cell.length_c   1.000
_cell.angle_alpha   90.00
_cell.angle_beta   90.00
_cell.angle_gamma   90.00
#
_symmetry.space_group_name_H-M   'P 1'
#
loop_
_entity.id
_entity.type
_entity.pdbx_description
1 polymer ?
#
loop_
_entity_poly.entity_id
_entity_poly.type
_entity_poly.pdbx_seq_one_letter_code
_entity_poly.pdbx_strand_id
1 'polypeptide(L)'
;MALNLFSLGKKNSTSSAPDSVSIPSNPITNNQQPTTPSDGKSATSSQSIQDIIAPSAIEVDFSHIKIDDVYIRTLFVTGYPRYVSANWLSPLINFNHSLDISMFVYPSDSKDTLDSLRRRIAEMEAEINTDIERGRIPRAATEAGLEDAKVLQSQLVKGAEKFFQFSLYISISAESEKELDTSTAQIQSMLASLLIISKIASLSMEDAFKSTLPYCKDKLMLTRNMDTTALSTTFPFTSSELSDNQGILYGVNAHNDSLVIFDRFSLENANMLILATSGAGKSVAYNETVLIKNSANEVKRTKIGPLVEKIIQQKGSTKLNNEMIGTINPGIKVYSFNPRTLKGGWSVVTVAAKKDAPPHLYRFTTKSGRMITTTADHNMLTLNNAQIQVVKGDTIKTGDYIPLPRLIQESTSSTTKHPSFYYELIGYYIAEGCSTEYSVYINNMEREVIDRVNFLCDKLNFKTVPLNNHHIVKGVSINSKPLIRKLKLDKCFGKSSTKKIPSTLFSQPNQSKAAFLRSYYDGDGCVENHEVTCTTKSKQLVSDIAYLLFNFGIIARITPKFKRATNTNPLGGTYYQLTVSGQKDLSLFAQHINFNLTRKKDKLNSILNKKANPNDDIIPNLKQPLSEIYQLLYPGKVGAPQKLIDIKNGAFKPTPTELQKLIDTIKIRIQTINNQEKYVFELISLPHWQDLANKGTKSKKGSQHLLKKYLEIQDNVKKAEIILHRLATLAQSELYWDPIVKITKLKSKHSFVYDLTVNNEVFLAGFGGMFVHNSYAVKLEILRSLMFDCQVIILDPENEYEMVTKSVGGNYLSFSASASHKINPFQIARPKESTEDEMGYKYLFLMSLLKIMIGQMDPIEEATMNRALVLTYRQKGITEDPTTHTLEPPRMEDLYRSLIGMEEAVSKTLSARLERFVMGAVKGIFDQQSNIDINAPITVFTLRDTADEIRPIVMFMILDFVWNEVRKNLRKRILVVDEAWYLMRYEDSAKILQGFVKRARKYYFGVSIISQNVDDFLGSAYGKAIITNSALKLLLKQSSAAINQISETFYLSQGEKQLLLSAGVGEGIFFAGMNHVAIKIISSADEHALATSKPAEILERKKQAELQAAAEAASQDHPQEITEPTNP
;
A
#
# COMPACT_ATOMS: atom_id res chain seq x y z
N MET A 1 -13.36 52.99 2.68
CA MET A 1 -14.06 53.84 1.70
C MET A 1 -15.54 53.73 2.05
N ALA A 2 -16.11 54.71 2.77
CA ALA A 2 -16.79 55.92 2.24
C ALA A 2 -18.17 55.57 1.63
N LEU A 3 -19.31 56.23 1.94
CA LEU A 3 -19.59 57.35 2.86
C LEU A 3 -21.11 57.38 3.23
N ASN A 4 -21.49 58.05 4.32
CA ASN A 4 -22.89 58.31 4.74
C ASN A 4 -23.66 59.25 3.78
N LEU A 5 -25.01 59.28 3.80
CA LEU A 5 -25.83 60.32 4.48
C LEU A 5 -27.35 60.32 4.14
N PHE A 6 -28.13 60.94 5.04
CA PHE A 6 -29.57 61.35 5.01
C PHE A 6 -30.68 60.28 5.19
N SER A 7 -31.82 60.54 5.87
CA SER A 7 -32.09 61.22 7.18
C SER A 7 -33.59 61.14 7.56
N LEU A 8 -33.88 60.93 8.86
CA LEU A 8 -35.03 61.49 9.62
C LEU A 8 -36.49 61.38 9.09
N GLY A 9 -37.13 60.24 9.38
CA GLY A 9 -38.33 60.10 10.25
C GLY A 9 -39.63 60.92 10.10
N LYS A 10 -40.78 60.22 10.16
CA LYS A 10 -41.93 60.52 11.06
C LYS A 10 -42.93 59.34 11.18
N LYS A 11 -43.83 59.44 12.17
CA LYS A 11 -44.75 58.38 12.70
C LYS A 11 -46.08 58.25 11.94
N ASN A 12 -46.69 57.04 12.06
CA ASN A 12 -48.12 56.67 12.00
C ASN A 12 -48.90 57.06 10.71
N SER A 13 -49.79 56.24 10.14
CA SER A 13 -50.88 55.46 10.75
C SER A 13 -51.45 54.38 9.80
N THR A 14 -52.45 53.61 10.27
CA THR A 14 -53.01 52.42 9.61
C THR A 14 -54.31 52.65 8.81
N SER A 15 -54.57 51.69 7.89
CA SER A 15 -55.89 51.10 7.54
C SER A 15 -57.01 51.96 6.91
N SER A 16 -57.51 51.55 5.73
CA SER A 16 -58.74 50.73 5.55
C SER A 16 -59.44 50.95 4.18
N ALA A 17 -59.81 49.83 3.52
CA ALA A 17 -61.10 49.42 2.90
C ALA A 17 -62.10 50.47 2.31
N PRO A 18 -63.10 50.11 1.44
CA PRO A 18 -63.72 48.78 1.32
C PRO A 18 -64.30 48.31 -0.06
N ASP A 19 -64.86 47.09 -0.04
CA ASP A 19 -66.04 46.51 -0.74
C ASP A 19 -66.15 46.25 -2.27
N SER A 20 -65.94 44.97 -2.63
CA SER A 20 -66.87 43.96 -3.22
C SER A 20 -67.96 44.28 -4.28
N VAL A 21 -68.20 43.31 -5.19
CA VAL A 21 -69.49 42.55 -5.42
C VAL A 21 -69.28 41.40 -6.45
N SER A 22 -70.13 40.37 -6.49
CA SER A 22 -70.09 39.16 -7.39
C SER A 22 -71.35 39.08 -8.31
N ILE A 23 -71.64 38.13 -9.22
CA ILE A 23 -71.34 36.69 -9.54
C ILE A 23 -71.65 36.47 -11.08
N PRO A 24 -71.82 35.26 -11.72
CA PRO A 24 -71.31 33.87 -11.54
C PRO A 24 -70.85 33.10 -12.84
N SER A 25 -70.21 31.92 -12.63
CA SER A 25 -70.29 30.63 -13.38
C SER A 25 -70.05 30.40 -14.91
N ASN A 26 -69.05 29.54 -15.21
CA ASN A 26 -68.98 28.41 -16.21
C ASN A 26 -68.97 28.68 -17.76
N PRO A 27 -68.57 27.71 -18.64
CA PRO A 27 -67.36 26.82 -18.63
C PRO A 27 -66.68 26.54 -20.04
N ILE A 28 -65.43 26.02 -20.05
CA ILE A 28 -64.70 25.13 -21.02
C ILE A 28 -64.92 25.24 -22.58
N THR A 29 -63.86 25.48 -23.40
CA THR A 29 -63.35 24.57 -24.49
C THR A 29 -62.24 25.13 -25.43
N ASN A 30 -61.22 24.28 -25.67
CA ASN A 30 -60.32 24.04 -26.83
C ASN A 30 -59.85 25.08 -27.90
N ASN A 31 -58.54 24.94 -28.19
CA ASN A 31 -57.80 25.04 -29.48
C ASN A 31 -57.82 26.33 -30.33
N GLN A 32 -56.62 26.90 -30.53
CA GLN A 32 -56.19 27.36 -31.87
C GLN A 32 -54.65 27.49 -32.04
N GLN A 33 -54.20 27.02 -33.20
CA GLN A 33 -52.95 27.31 -33.93
C GLN A 33 -53.35 27.32 -35.44
N PRO A 34 -52.56 27.84 -36.40
CA PRO A 34 -51.29 28.60 -36.30
C PRO A 34 -51.18 29.80 -37.31
N THR A 35 -49.95 30.33 -37.50
CA THR A 35 -49.40 31.09 -38.66
C THR A 35 -49.42 32.65 -38.70
N THR A 36 -48.25 33.23 -38.36
CA THR A 36 -47.43 34.25 -39.10
C THR A 36 -48.10 35.30 -40.02
N PRO A 37 -47.68 36.60 -39.96
CA PRO A 37 -46.46 37.04 -40.69
C PRO A 37 -45.63 38.16 -40.00
N SER A 38 -44.71 38.79 -40.76
CA SER A 38 -43.53 39.55 -40.33
C SER A 38 -43.68 41.07 -40.16
N ASP A 39 -42.64 41.62 -39.52
CA ASP A 39 -42.13 43.01 -39.52
C ASP A 39 -42.87 44.11 -38.74
N GLY A 40 -42.16 44.62 -37.71
CA GLY A 40 -42.06 46.06 -37.53
C GLY A 40 -42.67 46.70 -36.27
N LYS A 41 -42.35 46.23 -35.06
CA LYS A 41 -42.12 47.13 -33.89
C LYS A 41 -41.47 46.45 -32.68
N SER A 42 -40.71 47.25 -31.96
CA SER A 42 -39.91 46.96 -30.76
C SER A 42 -40.57 46.03 -29.73
N ALA A 43 -39.86 44.95 -29.37
CA ALA A 43 -39.90 44.37 -28.04
C ALA A 43 -38.50 43.85 -27.68
N THR A 44 -37.77 44.62 -26.88
CA THR A 44 -36.58 44.14 -26.17
C THR A 44 -37.01 43.15 -25.08
N SER A 45 -37.16 41.87 -25.41
CA SER A 45 -37.24 40.81 -24.40
C SER A 45 -35.81 40.44 -23.96
N SER A 46 -35.36 41.10 -22.90
CA SER A 46 -34.20 40.66 -22.14
C SER A 46 -34.43 39.23 -21.66
N GLN A 47 -33.80 38.23 -22.29
CA GLN A 47 -33.70 36.90 -21.71
C GLN A 47 -32.97 37.06 -20.37
N SER A 48 -33.73 36.89 -19.31
CA SER A 48 -33.24 36.97 -17.94
C SER A 48 -32.42 35.73 -17.61
N ILE A 49 -31.66 35.77 -16.52
CA ILE A 49 -31.02 34.56 -16.00
C ILE A 49 -32.07 33.50 -15.64
N GLN A 50 -33.30 33.91 -15.28
CA GLN A 50 -34.41 33.00 -14.95
C GLN A 50 -34.83 32.16 -16.17
N ASP A 51 -34.88 32.76 -17.36
CA ASP A 51 -35.22 32.06 -18.61
C ASP A 51 -34.14 31.05 -19.06
N ILE A 52 -32.92 31.17 -18.52
CA ILE A 52 -31.79 30.28 -18.82
C ILE A 52 -31.72 29.10 -17.84
N ILE A 53 -32.27 29.24 -16.62
CA ILE A 53 -32.23 28.22 -15.55
C ILE A 53 -33.57 27.52 -15.30
N ALA A 54 -34.65 27.95 -15.95
CA ALA A 54 -35.95 27.30 -15.83
C ALA A 54 -35.91 25.89 -16.48
N PRO A 55 -36.53 24.87 -15.84
CA PRO A 55 -36.67 23.54 -16.44
C PRO A 55 -37.62 23.58 -17.65
N SER A 56 -37.58 22.53 -18.48
CA SER A 56 -38.39 22.46 -19.70
C SER A 56 -39.85 22.12 -19.39
N ALA A 57 -40.10 21.32 -18.36
CA ALA A 57 -41.44 21.03 -17.83
C ALA A 57 -41.42 20.71 -16.33
N ILE A 58 -42.54 20.99 -15.65
CA ILE A 58 -42.83 20.54 -14.28
C ILE A 58 -44.24 19.96 -14.26
N GLU A 59 -44.39 18.71 -13.81
CA GLU A 59 -45.66 18.03 -13.57
C GLU A 59 -45.79 17.77 -12.06
N VAL A 60 -46.92 18.15 -11.44
CA VAL A 60 -47.17 17.99 -10.00
C VAL A 60 -48.27 16.96 -9.78
N ASP A 61 -47.91 15.82 -9.18
CA ASP A 61 -48.82 14.74 -8.81
C ASP A 61 -49.19 14.80 -7.31
N PHE A 62 -50.17 13.98 -6.90
CA PHE A 62 -50.51 13.79 -5.49
C PHE A 62 -49.34 13.28 -4.63
N SER A 63 -48.45 12.46 -5.21
CA SER A 63 -47.44 11.67 -4.50
C SER A 63 -45.99 12.00 -4.85
N HIS A 64 -45.76 12.80 -5.89
CA HIS A 64 -44.45 13.18 -6.38
C HIS A 64 -44.53 14.44 -7.28
N ILE A 65 -43.39 14.98 -7.68
CA ILE A 65 -43.25 15.96 -8.74
C ILE A 65 -42.28 15.40 -9.77
N LYS A 66 -42.54 15.67 -11.05
CA LYS A 66 -41.61 15.35 -12.12
C LYS A 66 -41.08 16.65 -12.72
N ILE A 67 -39.76 16.78 -12.78
CA ILE A 67 -39.05 17.91 -13.39
C ILE A 67 -38.22 17.35 -14.53
N ASP A 68 -38.54 17.76 -15.75
CA ASP A 68 -38.03 17.14 -16.98
C ASP A 68 -38.19 15.60 -16.94
N ASP A 69 -37.09 14.85 -16.83
CA ASP A 69 -37.08 13.38 -16.77
C ASP A 69 -36.94 12.78 -15.34
N VAL A 70 -36.87 13.62 -14.30
CA VAL A 70 -36.59 13.19 -12.91
C VAL A 70 -37.84 13.25 -12.04
N TYR A 71 -38.15 12.15 -11.34
CA TYR A 71 -39.24 12.07 -10.36
C TYR A 71 -38.72 12.34 -8.95
N ILE A 72 -39.41 13.20 -8.20
CA ILE A 72 -39.01 13.69 -6.88
C ILE A 72 -40.16 13.49 -5.89
N ARG A 73 -39.88 12.90 -4.73
CA ARG A 73 -40.85 12.75 -3.63
C ARG A 73 -40.28 13.25 -2.32
N THR A 74 -41.01 14.12 -1.64
CA THR A 74 -40.60 14.65 -0.33
C THR A 74 -41.34 13.96 0.81
N LEU A 75 -40.56 13.51 1.80
CA LEU A 75 -41.02 13.01 3.09
C LEU A 75 -40.83 14.09 4.17
N PHE A 76 -41.71 14.11 5.16
CA PHE A 76 -41.58 14.92 6.37
C PHE A 76 -41.64 14.03 7.62
N VAL A 77 -40.88 14.39 8.65
CA VAL A 77 -40.86 13.65 9.92
C VAL A 77 -41.93 14.18 10.88
N THR A 78 -42.72 13.27 11.45
CA THR A 78 -43.84 13.58 12.35
C THR A 78 -43.65 13.09 13.77
N GLY A 79 -42.81 12.07 13.98
CA GLY A 79 -42.50 11.47 15.27
C GLY A 79 -41.01 11.19 15.38
N TYR A 80 -40.46 11.45 16.55
CA TYR A 80 -39.05 11.30 16.90
C TYR A 80 -38.91 10.33 18.08
N PRO A 81 -37.79 9.62 18.23
CA PRO A 81 -37.53 8.78 19.40
C PRO A 81 -37.47 9.61 20.70
N ARG A 82 -37.87 9.02 21.83
CA ARG A 82 -37.82 9.67 23.16
C ARG A 82 -36.40 9.99 23.63
N TYR A 83 -35.42 9.24 23.15
CA TYR A 83 -34.00 9.45 23.42
C TYR A 83 -33.23 9.39 22.11
N VAL A 84 -32.35 10.36 21.89
CA VAL A 84 -31.45 10.43 20.75
C VAL A 84 -30.01 10.27 21.23
N SER A 85 -29.27 9.33 20.63
CA SER A 85 -27.82 9.28 20.77
C SER A 85 -27.18 10.34 19.88
N ALA A 86 -25.93 10.71 20.14
CA ALA A 86 -25.15 11.46 19.15
C ALA A 86 -25.18 10.75 17.78
N ASN A 87 -25.30 11.50 16.69
CA ASN A 87 -25.28 10.98 15.31
C ASN A 87 -26.39 9.95 14.96
N TRP A 88 -27.57 10.06 15.57
CA TRP A 88 -28.70 9.17 15.29
C TRP A 88 -29.22 9.23 13.84
N LEU A 89 -28.93 10.31 13.09
CA LEU A 89 -29.26 10.44 11.67
C LEU A 89 -28.23 9.80 10.70
N SER A 90 -27.13 9.22 11.19
CA SER A 90 -26.10 8.56 10.37
C SER A 90 -26.65 7.60 9.29
N PRO A 91 -27.63 6.72 9.57
CA PRO A 91 -28.13 5.77 8.58
C PRO A 91 -28.94 6.42 7.44
N LEU A 92 -29.47 7.63 7.67
CA LEU A 92 -30.11 8.44 6.64
C LEU A 92 -29.08 9.19 5.78
N ILE A 93 -28.02 9.73 6.40
CA ILE A 93 -26.94 10.45 5.72
C ILE A 93 -26.09 9.51 4.84
N ASN A 94 -25.81 8.30 5.36
CA ASN A 94 -25.05 7.27 4.65
C ASN A 94 -25.93 6.33 3.80
N PHE A 95 -27.16 6.75 3.48
CA PHE A 95 -28.07 5.95 2.67
C PHE A 95 -27.61 5.93 1.20
N ASN A 96 -27.64 4.77 0.56
CA ASN A 96 -27.07 4.56 -0.78
C ASN A 96 -28.02 5.03 -1.91
N HIS A 97 -28.41 6.31 -1.88
CA HIS A 97 -29.27 6.97 -2.86
C HIS A 97 -29.04 8.49 -2.81
N SER A 98 -29.36 9.21 -3.90
CA SER A 98 -29.35 10.68 -3.84
C SER A 98 -30.53 11.18 -3.00
N LEU A 99 -30.24 12.03 -2.00
CA LEU A 99 -31.21 12.58 -1.05
C LEU A 99 -30.90 14.05 -0.74
N ASP A 100 -31.91 14.90 -0.81
CA ASP A 100 -31.83 16.27 -0.30
C ASP A 100 -32.48 16.33 1.08
N ILE A 101 -31.68 16.56 2.12
CA ILE A 101 -32.14 16.63 3.52
C ILE A 101 -32.15 18.10 3.95
N SER A 102 -33.30 18.59 4.41
CA SER A 102 -33.44 19.96 4.94
C SER A 102 -33.90 19.94 6.38
N MET A 103 -33.17 20.69 7.21
CA MET A 103 -33.39 20.85 8.65
C MET A 103 -33.69 22.32 8.92
N PHE A 104 -34.82 22.60 9.55
CA PHE A 104 -35.18 23.95 9.98
C PHE A 104 -35.18 24.03 11.50
N VAL A 105 -34.57 25.10 12.02
CA VAL A 105 -34.41 25.33 13.46
C VAL A 105 -34.91 26.74 13.77
N TYR A 106 -35.99 26.83 14.52
CA TYR A 106 -36.58 28.08 14.96
C TYR A 106 -36.43 28.23 16.47
N PRO A 107 -35.82 29.31 16.99
CA PRO A 107 -35.80 29.55 18.42
C PRO A 107 -37.22 29.84 18.93
N SER A 108 -37.63 29.17 20.00
CA SER A 108 -38.90 29.44 20.69
C SER A 108 -38.69 30.43 21.84
N ASP A 109 -39.69 31.25 22.16
CA ASP A 109 -39.63 32.06 23.39
C ASP A 109 -39.71 31.13 24.61
N SER A 110 -38.69 31.22 25.47
CA SER A 110 -38.63 30.46 26.73
C SER A 110 -39.82 30.75 27.63
N LYS A 111 -40.40 31.96 27.58
CA LYS A 111 -41.54 32.35 28.44
C LYS A 111 -42.81 31.58 28.07
N ASP A 112 -43.24 31.68 26.82
CA ASP A 112 -44.47 31.04 26.32
C ASP A 112 -44.39 29.51 26.42
N THR A 113 -43.19 28.96 26.20
CA THR A 113 -42.92 27.53 26.35
C THR A 113 -43.05 27.08 27.81
N LEU A 114 -42.52 27.88 28.74
CA LEU A 114 -42.52 27.56 30.17
C LEU A 114 -43.90 27.74 30.82
N ASP A 115 -44.68 28.73 30.37
CA ASP A 115 -46.08 28.89 30.79
C ASP A 115 -46.99 27.77 30.22
N SER A 116 -46.73 27.32 28.98
CA SER A 116 -47.38 26.12 28.42
C SER A 116 -47.02 24.84 29.19
N LEU A 117 -45.74 24.68 29.58
CA LEU A 117 -45.26 23.55 30.37
C LEU A 117 -45.84 23.57 31.79
N ARG A 118 -45.93 24.74 32.44
CA ARG A 118 -46.63 24.92 33.73
C ARG A 118 -48.09 24.47 33.66
N ARG A 119 -48.82 24.88 32.62
CA ARG A 119 -50.21 24.46 32.42
C ARG A 119 -50.30 22.94 32.31
N ARG A 120 -49.39 22.32 31.54
CA ARG A 120 -49.38 20.85 31.35
C ARG A 120 -49.01 20.08 32.62
N ILE A 121 -48.09 20.60 33.44
CA ILE A 121 -47.77 20.06 34.76
C ILE A 121 -49.01 20.10 35.67
N ALA A 122 -49.71 21.23 35.74
CA ALA A 122 -50.93 21.36 36.54
C ALA A 122 -52.06 20.44 36.03
N GLU A 123 -52.22 20.27 34.72
CA GLU A 123 -53.16 19.30 34.13
C GLU A 123 -52.83 17.85 34.54
N MET A 124 -51.55 17.45 34.53
CA MET A 124 -51.12 16.09 34.93
C MET A 124 -51.20 15.86 36.45
N GLU A 125 -50.87 16.87 37.27
CA GLU A 125 -51.07 16.82 38.73
C GLU A 125 -52.56 16.71 39.09
N ALA A 126 -53.43 17.43 38.38
CA ALA A 126 -54.87 17.31 38.55
C ALA A 126 -55.40 15.93 38.11
N GLU A 127 -54.92 15.34 37.01
CA GLU A 127 -55.29 13.97 36.59
C GLU A 127 -54.89 12.94 37.66
N ILE A 128 -53.64 12.99 38.13
CA ILE A 128 -53.12 12.07 39.16
C ILE A 128 -53.89 12.23 40.47
N ASN A 129 -54.08 13.45 40.96
CA ASN A 129 -54.84 13.70 42.19
C ASN A 129 -56.30 13.25 42.06
N THR A 130 -56.94 13.48 40.89
CA THR A 130 -58.32 13.03 40.63
C THR A 130 -58.44 11.51 40.63
N ASP A 131 -57.46 10.79 40.10
CA ASP A 131 -57.46 9.32 40.17
C ASP A 131 -57.22 8.83 41.61
N ILE A 132 -56.29 9.43 42.36
CA ILE A 132 -56.06 9.11 43.79
C ILE A 132 -57.33 9.36 44.63
N GLU A 133 -57.98 10.52 44.50
CA GLU A 133 -59.23 10.86 45.19
C GLU A 133 -60.37 9.89 44.85
N ARG A 134 -60.37 9.33 43.63
CA ARG A 134 -61.33 8.30 43.18
C ARG A 134 -60.93 6.88 43.56
N GLY A 135 -59.88 6.70 44.36
CA GLY A 135 -59.37 5.39 44.77
C GLY A 135 -58.78 4.55 43.62
N ARG A 136 -58.38 5.21 42.53
CA ARG A 136 -57.76 4.57 41.36
C ARG A 136 -56.25 4.68 41.45
N ILE A 137 -55.56 3.67 40.94
CA ILE A 137 -54.11 3.70 40.80
C ILE A 137 -53.78 4.70 39.66
N PRO A 138 -52.94 5.72 39.90
CA PRO A 138 -52.51 6.63 38.85
C PRO A 138 -51.88 5.89 37.67
N ARG A 139 -52.05 6.45 36.48
CA ARG A 139 -51.39 5.91 35.28
C ARG A 139 -49.89 6.19 35.36
N ALA A 140 -49.08 5.14 35.39
CA ALA A 140 -47.62 5.25 35.36
C ALA A 140 -47.08 6.10 34.17
N ALA A 141 -47.80 6.17 33.06
CA ALA A 141 -47.48 7.05 31.93
C ALA A 141 -47.66 8.55 32.27
N THR A 142 -48.69 8.90 33.05
CA THR A 142 -48.95 10.27 33.52
C THR A 142 -47.97 10.66 34.62
N GLU A 143 -47.65 9.75 35.55
CA GLU A 143 -46.63 9.97 36.58
C GLU A 143 -45.24 10.22 35.98
N ALA A 144 -44.78 9.35 35.06
CA ALA A 144 -43.50 9.54 34.37
C ALA A 144 -43.48 10.81 33.51
N GLY A 145 -44.61 11.16 32.87
CA GLY A 145 -44.74 12.41 32.11
C GLY A 145 -44.67 13.67 32.99
N LEU A 146 -45.18 13.59 34.23
CA LEU A 146 -45.07 14.66 35.21
C LEU A 146 -43.65 14.83 35.76
N GLU A 147 -42.94 13.72 36.01
CA GLU A 147 -41.55 13.75 36.46
C GLU A 147 -40.63 14.38 35.39
N ASP A 148 -40.71 13.89 34.14
CA ASP A 148 -39.99 14.45 32.99
C ASP A 148 -40.26 15.96 32.82
N ALA A 149 -41.54 16.36 32.88
CA ALA A 149 -41.93 17.76 32.74
C ALA A 149 -41.37 18.66 33.85
N LYS A 150 -41.28 18.17 35.10
CA LYS A 150 -40.66 18.89 36.23
C LYS A 150 -39.15 19.02 36.09
N VAL A 151 -38.45 17.97 35.64
CA VAL A 151 -37.01 18.00 35.36
C VAL A 151 -36.72 19.03 34.25
N LEU A 152 -37.45 18.95 33.15
CA LEU A 152 -37.36 19.87 32.02
C LEU A 152 -37.63 21.33 32.44
N GLN A 153 -38.70 21.57 33.22
CA GLN A 153 -39.00 22.89 33.76
C GLN A 153 -37.83 23.43 34.60
N SER A 154 -37.20 22.59 35.44
CA SER A 154 -36.04 22.99 36.24
C SER A 154 -34.85 23.41 35.38
N GLN A 155 -34.58 22.70 34.29
CA GLN A 155 -33.49 23.00 33.35
C GLN A 155 -33.74 24.30 32.57
N LEU A 156 -34.98 24.57 32.15
CA LEU A 156 -35.36 25.82 31.50
C LEU A 156 -35.26 27.03 32.43
N VAL A 157 -35.76 26.93 33.67
CA VAL A 157 -35.65 28.02 34.66
C VAL A 157 -34.19 28.37 34.97
N LYS A 158 -33.31 27.36 34.99
CA LYS A 158 -31.86 27.54 35.20
C LYS A 158 -31.13 28.08 33.96
N GLY A 159 -31.79 28.20 32.82
CA GLY A 159 -31.16 28.58 31.55
C GLY A 159 -30.16 27.56 31.01
N ALA A 160 -30.17 26.33 31.54
CA ALA A 160 -29.30 25.24 31.09
C ALA A 160 -29.77 24.65 29.75
N GLU A 161 -31.07 24.74 29.47
CA GLU A 161 -31.70 24.33 28.22
C GLU A 161 -32.51 25.46 27.59
N LYS A 162 -32.67 25.39 26.27
CA LYS A 162 -33.55 26.26 25.46
C LYS A 162 -34.43 25.41 24.57
N PHE A 163 -35.60 25.93 24.21
CA PHE A 163 -36.50 25.28 23.28
C PHE A 163 -36.37 25.81 21.86
N PHE A 164 -36.45 24.88 20.92
CA PHE A 164 -36.47 25.13 19.48
C PHE A 164 -37.62 24.37 18.86
N GLN A 165 -38.17 24.92 17.78
CA GLN A 165 -39.05 24.22 16.85
C GLN A 165 -38.20 23.69 15.70
N PHE A 166 -38.24 22.37 15.50
CA PHE A 166 -37.42 21.63 14.55
C PHE A 166 -38.29 20.98 13.45
N SER A 167 -37.96 21.21 12.18
CA SER A 167 -38.53 20.51 11.02
C SER A 167 -37.44 19.66 10.35
N LEU A 168 -37.80 18.46 9.86
CA LEU A 168 -36.93 17.60 9.06
C LEU A 168 -37.67 17.09 7.82
N TYR A 169 -37.15 17.44 6.65
CA TYR A 169 -37.66 17.05 5.33
C TYR A 169 -36.59 16.30 4.54
N ILE A 170 -37.03 15.33 3.73
CA ILE A 170 -36.16 14.44 2.95
C ILE A 170 -36.76 14.30 1.56
N SER A 171 -36.13 14.88 0.54
CA SER A 171 -36.51 14.70 -0.87
C SER A 171 -35.69 13.58 -1.52
N ILE A 172 -36.36 12.71 -2.25
CA ILE A 172 -35.82 11.54 -2.93
C ILE A 172 -35.98 11.75 -4.44
N SER A 173 -34.92 11.63 -5.22
CA SER A 173 -34.92 11.82 -6.68
C SER A 173 -34.56 10.54 -7.44
N ALA A 174 -35.36 10.15 -8.44
CA ALA A 174 -35.20 8.90 -9.18
C ALA A 174 -35.51 9.07 -10.68
N GLU A 175 -34.97 8.18 -11.54
CA GLU A 175 -35.20 8.21 -12.99
C GLU A 175 -36.55 7.55 -13.38
N SER A 176 -37.21 6.87 -12.44
CA SER A 176 -38.53 6.29 -12.65
C SER A 176 -39.38 6.21 -11.37
N GLU A 177 -40.69 6.28 -11.51
CA GLU A 177 -41.66 6.13 -10.41
C GLU A 177 -41.48 4.81 -9.63
N LYS A 178 -41.16 3.72 -10.32
CA LYS A 178 -40.91 2.41 -9.70
C LYS A 178 -39.67 2.39 -8.81
N GLU A 179 -38.62 3.09 -9.22
CA GLU A 179 -37.41 3.29 -8.42
C GLU A 179 -37.71 4.20 -7.23
N LEU A 180 -38.44 5.29 -7.46
CA LEU A 180 -38.89 6.22 -6.41
C LEU A 180 -39.66 5.51 -5.30
N ASP A 181 -40.61 4.63 -5.64
CA ASP A 181 -41.36 3.81 -4.68
C ASP A 181 -40.46 2.85 -3.90
N THR A 182 -39.51 2.22 -4.58
CA THR A 182 -38.55 1.28 -3.97
C THR A 182 -37.67 2.00 -2.94
N SER A 183 -37.10 3.15 -3.32
CA SER A 183 -36.25 3.97 -2.45
C SER A 183 -37.05 4.59 -1.31
N THR A 184 -38.29 5.04 -1.56
CA THR A 184 -39.22 5.54 -0.53
C THR A 184 -39.47 4.49 0.54
N ALA A 185 -39.81 3.26 0.15
CA ALA A 185 -40.09 2.17 1.09
C ALA A 185 -38.84 1.80 1.92
N GLN A 186 -37.66 1.77 1.31
CA GLN A 186 -36.40 1.51 2.02
C GLN A 186 -36.09 2.60 3.05
N ILE A 187 -36.25 3.88 2.69
CA ILE A 187 -36.01 5.02 3.58
C ILE A 187 -37.01 5.02 4.74
N GLN A 188 -38.30 4.80 4.48
CA GLN A 188 -39.30 4.68 5.54
C GLN A 188 -39.01 3.49 6.47
N SER A 189 -38.56 2.34 5.95
CA SER A 189 -38.17 1.19 6.76
C SER A 189 -36.94 1.45 7.62
N MET A 190 -35.94 2.16 7.08
CA MET A 190 -34.74 2.56 7.81
C MET A 190 -35.07 3.57 8.92
N LEU A 191 -35.86 4.60 8.62
CA LEU A 191 -36.34 5.59 9.59
C LEU A 191 -37.17 4.94 10.70
N ALA A 192 -38.07 4.00 10.35
CA ALA A 192 -38.85 3.25 11.33
C ALA A 192 -37.97 2.40 12.28
N SER A 193 -36.82 1.88 11.81
CA SER A 193 -35.88 1.16 12.67
C SER A 193 -35.18 2.05 13.70
N LEU A 194 -35.11 3.36 13.44
CA LEU A 194 -34.66 4.41 14.36
C LEU A 194 -35.81 4.98 15.22
N LEU A 195 -36.99 4.37 15.18
CA LEU A 195 -38.23 4.86 15.81
C LEU A 195 -38.68 6.24 15.29
N ILE A 196 -38.29 6.60 14.07
CA ILE A 196 -38.66 7.85 13.39
C ILE A 196 -39.91 7.58 12.54
N ILE A 197 -40.93 8.43 12.66
CA ILE A 197 -42.19 8.30 11.91
C ILE A 197 -42.22 9.35 10.81
N SER A 198 -41.91 8.95 9.58
CA SER A 198 -41.99 9.80 8.38
C SER A 198 -43.27 9.58 7.56
N LYS A 199 -43.75 10.64 6.90
CA LYS A 199 -44.91 10.63 6.01
C LYS A 199 -44.57 11.27 4.67
N ILE A 200 -45.24 10.80 3.62
CA ILE A 200 -45.22 11.42 2.28
C ILE A 200 -46.01 12.73 2.36
N ALA A 201 -45.47 13.82 1.79
CA ALA A 201 -46.14 15.13 1.73
C ALA A 201 -47.29 15.17 0.69
N SER A 202 -48.19 14.19 0.73
CA SER A 202 -49.25 14.03 -0.26
C SER A 202 -50.15 15.27 -0.32
N LEU A 203 -50.55 15.68 -1.52
CA LEU A 203 -51.29 16.94 -1.79
C LEU A 203 -50.52 18.24 -1.43
N SER A 204 -49.26 18.15 -1.00
CA SER A 204 -48.42 19.31 -0.66
C SER A 204 -47.00 19.19 -1.22
N MET A 205 -46.81 18.35 -2.25
CA MET A 205 -45.50 18.06 -2.85
C MET A 205 -44.78 19.30 -3.37
N GLU A 206 -45.50 20.29 -3.90
CA GLU A 206 -44.90 21.51 -4.44
C GLU A 206 -44.24 22.36 -3.35
N ASP A 207 -44.93 22.56 -2.22
CA ASP A 207 -44.39 23.27 -1.06
C ASP A 207 -43.37 22.42 -0.30
N ALA A 208 -43.49 21.09 -0.31
CA ALA A 208 -42.51 20.18 0.25
C ALA A 208 -41.16 20.24 -0.51
N PHE A 209 -41.21 20.13 -1.84
CA PHE A 209 -40.02 20.28 -2.70
C PHE A 209 -39.39 21.66 -2.54
N LYS A 210 -40.21 22.73 -2.55
CA LYS A 210 -39.77 24.11 -2.28
C LYS A 210 -39.11 24.27 -0.91
N SER A 211 -39.52 23.49 0.10
CA SER A 211 -38.90 23.50 1.44
C SER A 211 -37.53 22.83 1.45
N THR A 212 -37.24 21.93 0.50
CA THR A 212 -35.93 21.27 0.35
C THR A 212 -34.94 21.99 -0.56
N LEU A 213 -35.34 23.09 -1.21
CA LEU A 213 -34.45 23.86 -2.09
C LEU A 213 -33.48 24.75 -1.29
N PRO A 214 -32.24 25.00 -1.79
CA PRO A 214 -31.15 25.64 -1.06
C PRO A 214 -31.27 27.18 -0.93
N TYR A 215 -32.48 27.70 -0.73
CA TYR A 215 -32.75 29.10 -0.38
C TYR A 215 -33.33 29.28 1.04
N CYS A 216 -33.33 28.23 1.86
CA CYS A 216 -33.63 28.27 3.30
C CYS A 216 -34.99 28.92 3.64
N LYS A 217 -36.08 28.38 3.08
CA LYS A 217 -37.46 28.75 3.48
C LYS A 217 -38.30 27.50 3.65
N ASP A 218 -38.73 27.22 4.87
CA ASP A 218 -39.75 26.22 5.15
C ASP A 218 -41.11 26.74 4.63
N LYS A 219 -41.77 25.96 3.79
CA LYS A 219 -43.13 26.22 3.29
C LYS A 219 -44.18 25.35 3.97
N LEU A 220 -43.78 24.21 4.54
CA LEU A 220 -44.67 23.29 5.23
C LEU A 220 -44.89 23.70 6.70
N MET A 221 -43.87 24.27 7.35
CA MET A 221 -43.86 24.70 8.75
C MET A 221 -44.28 23.58 9.73
N LEU A 222 -43.94 22.33 9.42
CA LEU A 222 -44.30 21.15 10.19
C LEU A 222 -43.27 20.88 11.30
N THR A 223 -43.29 21.74 12.31
CA THR A 223 -42.30 21.74 13.39
C THR A 223 -42.65 20.80 14.56
N ARG A 224 -41.62 20.38 15.30
CA ARG A 224 -41.72 19.72 16.62
C ARG A 224 -40.82 20.41 17.62
N ASN A 225 -41.26 20.49 18.88
CA ASN A 225 -40.44 21.05 19.95
C ASN A 225 -39.27 20.11 20.29
N MET A 226 -38.05 20.64 20.34
CA MET A 226 -36.84 19.98 20.83
C MET A 226 -36.07 20.91 21.78
N ASP A 227 -35.41 20.32 22.77
CA ASP A 227 -34.42 20.96 23.63
C ASP A 227 -33.06 21.10 22.92
N THR A 228 -32.13 21.87 23.52
CA THR A 228 -30.79 22.12 22.95
C THR A 228 -29.98 20.84 22.86
N THR A 229 -30.06 19.96 23.87
CA THR A 229 -29.31 18.70 23.89
C THR A 229 -29.78 17.79 22.76
N ALA A 230 -31.08 17.51 22.64
CA ALA A 230 -31.62 16.71 21.54
C ALA A 230 -31.28 17.32 20.17
N LEU A 231 -31.48 18.64 20.00
CA LEU A 231 -31.16 19.35 18.76
C LEU A 231 -29.66 19.26 18.39
N SER A 232 -28.75 19.34 19.37
CA SER A 232 -27.31 19.25 19.11
C SER A 232 -26.89 17.92 18.48
N THR A 233 -27.63 16.84 18.75
CA THR A 233 -27.36 15.51 18.18
C THR A 233 -27.78 15.35 16.72
N THR A 234 -28.55 16.30 16.15
CA THR A 234 -29.06 16.21 14.77
C THR A 234 -28.07 16.69 13.71
N PHE A 235 -26.94 17.28 14.10
CA PHE A 235 -25.96 17.85 13.18
C PHE A 235 -25.37 16.80 12.22
N PRO A 236 -25.47 16.98 10.88
CA PRO A 236 -25.23 15.92 9.90
C PRO A 236 -23.75 15.75 9.47
N PHE A 237 -22.77 16.16 10.29
CA PHE A 237 -21.34 16.14 9.92
C PHE A 237 -20.69 14.75 10.01
N THR A 238 -21.32 13.72 9.43
CA THR A 238 -20.92 12.32 9.65
C THR A 238 -20.63 11.51 8.39
N SER A 239 -20.31 12.20 7.30
CA SER A 239 -19.13 11.81 6.53
C SER A 239 -17.87 12.17 7.34
N SER A 240 -17.15 11.16 7.85
CA SER A 240 -15.80 11.36 8.36
C SER A 240 -14.82 11.53 7.18
N GLU A 241 -14.95 12.63 6.45
CA GLU A 241 -13.83 13.15 5.65
C GLU A 241 -12.73 13.56 6.61
N LEU A 242 -11.84 12.62 6.91
CA LEU A 242 -10.65 12.82 7.72
C LEU A 242 -9.58 13.49 6.84
N SER A 243 -9.93 14.66 6.31
CA SER A 243 -9.13 15.48 5.41
C SER A 243 -9.13 16.93 5.90
N ASP A 244 -7.97 17.37 6.39
CA ASP A 244 -7.68 18.78 6.62
C ASP A 244 -7.20 19.43 5.30
N ASN A 245 -7.33 20.75 5.18
CA ASN A 245 -6.78 21.55 4.08
C ASN A 245 -5.27 21.76 4.21
N GLN A 246 -4.64 21.24 5.26
CA GLN A 246 -3.20 21.37 5.56
C GLN A 246 -2.61 20.03 6.05
N GLY A 247 -1.30 19.87 5.83
CA GLY A 247 -0.53 18.71 6.26
C GLY A 247 -0.34 17.63 5.20
N ILE A 248 -0.04 16.40 5.65
CA ILE A 248 0.45 15.34 4.77
C ILE A 248 -0.66 14.37 4.37
N LEU A 249 -0.58 13.87 3.14
CA LEU A 249 -1.38 12.73 2.69
C LEU A 249 -0.94 11.46 3.43
N TYR A 250 -1.84 10.83 4.18
CA TYR A 250 -1.61 9.50 4.75
C TYR A 250 -2.09 8.39 3.81
N GLY A 251 -3.15 8.63 3.04
CA GLY A 251 -3.70 7.67 2.08
C GLY A 251 -5.03 8.15 1.49
N VAL A 252 -5.82 7.21 0.98
CA VAL A 252 -7.23 7.41 0.61
C VAL A 252 -8.12 6.60 1.55
N ASN A 253 -9.34 7.07 1.78
CA ASN A 253 -10.36 6.35 2.53
C ASN A 253 -10.85 5.17 1.69
N ALA A 254 -10.77 3.96 2.25
CA ALA A 254 -11.03 2.71 1.52
C ALA A 254 -12.52 2.47 1.20
N HIS A 255 -13.43 3.32 1.70
CA HIS A 255 -14.88 3.19 1.47
C HIS A 255 -15.43 4.16 0.41
N ASN A 256 -14.83 5.35 0.25
CA ASN A 256 -15.33 6.41 -0.64
C ASN A 256 -14.24 7.09 -1.49
N ASP A 257 -13.01 6.58 -1.47
CA ASP A 257 -11.83 7.10 -2.16
C ASP A 257 -11.45 8.56 -1.83
N SER A 258 -12.03 9.17 -0.78
CA SER A 258 -11.67 10.52 -0.34
C SER A 258 -10.22 10.57 0.14
N LEU A 259 -9.54 11.70 -0.02
CA LEU A 259 -8.17 11.84 0.48
C LEU A 259 -8.17 11.84 2.03
N VAL A 260 -7.12 11.28 2.63
CA VAL A 260 -6.85 11.36 4.07
C VAL A 260 -5.63 12.23 4.26
N ILE A 261 -5.84 13.53 4.42
CA ILE A 261 -4.79 14.56 4.58
C ILE A 261 -4.87 15.11 6.00
N PHE A 262 -3.74 15.25 6.71
CA PHE A 262 -3.74 15.80 8.06
C PHE A 262 -2.39 16.40 8.48
N ASP A 263 -2.36 17.55 9.17
CA ASP A 263 -1.18 17.99 9.92
C ASP A 263 -1.25 17.42 11.35
N ARG A 264 -0.40 16.45 11.66
CA ARG A 264 -0.33 15.88 13.02
C ARG A 264 -0.05 16.90 14.12
N PHE A 265 0.56 18.05 13.79
CA PHE A 265 0.87 19.11 14.75
C PHE A 265 -0.33 20.01 15.07
N SER A 266 -1.47 19.87 14.37
CA SER A 266 -2.74 20.54 14.75
C SER A 266 -3.49 19.82 15.87
N LEU A 267 -3.19 18.53 16.11
CA LEU A 267 -3.84 17.71 17.12
C LEU A 267 -3.35 18.02 18.55
N GLU A 268 -4.07 17.50 19.55
CA GLU A 268 -3.70 17.59 20.96
C GLU A 268 -2.28 17.12 21.28
N ASN A 269 -1.71 16.23 20.45
CA ASN A 269 -0.30 15.89 20.45
C ASN A 269 0.09 15.37 19.06
N ALA A 270 1.35 15.51 18.69
CA ALA A 270 1.88 15.06 17.40
C ALA A 270 2.31 13.58 17.39
N ASN A 271 1.96 12.80 18.43
CA ASN A 271 2.42 11.42 18.56
C ASN A 271 1.56 10.46 17.74
N MET A 272 2.19 9.40 17.23
CA MET A 272 1.56 8.34 16.46
C MET A 272 1.97 6.97 16.95
N LEU A 273 1.03 6.03 16.90
CA LEU A 273 1.31 4.61 17.07
C LEU A 273 0.96 3.84 15.80
N ILE A 274 1.93 3.10 15.27
CA ILE A 274 1.75 2.20 14.13
C ILE A 274 1.84 0.77 14.64
N LEU A 275 0.71 0.07 14.61
CA LEU A 275 0.64 -1.35 14.95
C LEU A 275 0.39 -2.15 13.68
N ALA A 276 1.31 -3.07 13.40
CA ALA A 276 1.16 -4.10 12.38
C ALA A 276 1.48 -5.46 13.02
N THR A 277 1.12 -6.56 12.37
CA THR A 277 1.66 -7.87 12.76
C THR A 277 2.90 -8.22 11.95
N SER A 278 3.94 -8.71 12.64
CA SER A 278 5.17 -9.11 11.97
C SER A 278 4.94 -10.22 10.96
N GLY A 279 5.43 -10.02 9.74
CA GLY A 279 5.27 -11.02 8.67
C GLY A 279 3.80 -11.42 8.46
N ALA A 280 2.89 -10.45 8.41
CA ALA A 280 1.48 -10.60 8.07
C ALA A 280 1.27 -11.20 6.66
N GLY A 281 1.53 -12.51 6.54
CA GLY A 281 1.24 -13.35 5.39
C GLY A 281 2.39 -13.74 4.47
N LYS A 282 3.59 -13.19 4.60
CA LYS A 282 4.65 -13.31 3.57
C LYS A 282 5.35 -14.67 3.45
N SER A 283 4.88 -15.70 4.15
CA SER A 283 5.53 -17.02 4.15
C SER A 283 5.04 -18.00 3.06
N VAL A 284 5.98 -18.72 2.47
CA VAL A 284 5.78 -19.81 1.50
C VAL A 284 6.06 -21.19 2.13
N ALA A 285 5.53 -22.26 1.53
CA ALA A 285 5.66 -23.61 2.09
C ALA A 285 7.09 -24.19 1.99
N TYR A 286 7.50 -25.02 2.96
CA TYR A 286 8.81 -25.72 3.05
C TYR A 286 9.42 -26.18 1.72
N ASN A 287 8.61 -26.78 0.85
CA ASN A 287 9.03 -27.42 -0.39
C ASN A 287 9.03 -26.50 -1.62
N GLU A 288 8.55 -25.26 -1.49
CA GLU A 288 8.61 -24.31 -2.59
C GLU A 288 10.08 -23.98 -2.92
N THR A 289 10.35 -23.75 -4.20
CA THR A 289 11.71 -23.51 -4.67
C THR A 289 11.97 -22.06 -4.95
N VAL A 290 13.16 -21.59 -4.61
CA VAL A 290 13.67 -20.25 -4.92
C VAL A 290 14.90 -20.36 -5.81
N LEU A 291 15.09 -19.35 -6.68
CA LEU A 291 16.30 -19.21 -7.49
C LEU A 291 17.22 -18.21 -6.79
N ILE A 292 18.34 -18.71 -6.25
CA ILE A 292 19.32 -17.92 -5.50
C ILE A 292 20.60 -17.72 -6.29
N LYS A 293 21.34 -16.66 -5.97
CA LYS A 293 22.71 -16.39 -6.40
C LYS A 293 23.57 -16.13 -5.16
N ASN A 294 24.62 -16.92 -4.94
CA ASN A 294 25.48 -16.79 -3.76
C ASN A 294 26.54 -15.69 -3.92
N SER A 295 27.34 -15.44 -2.88
CA SER A 295 28.45 -14.46 -2.89
C SER A 295 29.49 -14.73 -3.99
N ALA A 296 29.67 -15.99 -4.42
CA ALA A 296 30.56 -16.38 -5.51
C ALA A 296 29.92 -16.19 -6.90
N ASN A 297 28.79 -15.47 -6.99
CA ASN A 297 27.99 -15.25 -8.20
C ASN A 297 27.41 -16.54 -8.84
N GLU A 298 27.47 -17.68 -8.16
CA GLU A 298 26.88 -18.94 -8.61
C GLU A 298 25.37 -18.91 -8.42
N VAL A 299 24.64 -19.18 -9.50
CA VAL A 299 23.18 -19.31 -9.51
C VAL A 299 22.77 -20.75 -9.25
N LYS A 300 21.83 -20.95 -8.34
CA LYS A 300 21.32 -22.26 -7.94
C LYS A 300 19.82 -22.22 -7.64
N ARG A 301 19.08 -23.21 -8.15
CA ARG A 301 17.71 -23.49 -7.66
C ARG A 301 17.76 -24.41 -6.44
N THR A 302 17.01 -24.06 -5.40
CA THR A 302 16.91 -24.85 -4.16
C THR A 302 15.52 -24.74 -3.55
N LYS A 303 15.16 -25.64 -2.63
CA LYS A 303 13.97 -25.48 -1.78
C LYS A 303 14.24 -24.43 -0.70
N ILE A 304 13.24 -23.63 -0.36
CA ILE A 304 13.37 -22.56 0.63
C ILE A 304 13.56 -23.09 2.05
N GLY A 305 12.80 -24.10 2.50
CA GLY A 305 12.92 -24.64 3.86
C GLY A 305 14.35 -25.11 4.20
N PRO A 306 14.92 -26.06 3.43
CA PRO A 306 16.31 -26.51 3.60
C PRO A 306 17.36 -25.41 3.38
N LEU A 307 17.05 -24.34 2.63
CA LEU A 307 17.95 -23.21 2.44
C LEU A 307 18.01 -22.36 3.72
N VAL A 308 16.86 -21.93 4.22
CA VAL A 308 16.75 -21.12 5.45
C VAL A 308 17.28 -21.91 6.65
N GLU A 309 16.91 -23.19 6.79
CA GLU A 309 17.43 -24.06 7.86
C GLU A 309 18.95 -24.20 7.81
N LYS A 310 19.53 -24.36 6.62
CA LYS A 310 20.99 -24.41 6.47
C LYS A 310 21.64 -23.06 6.81
N ILE A 311 21.05 -21.94 6.39
CA ILE A 311 21.56 -20.61 6.71
C ILE A 311 21.54 -20.39 8.23
N ILE A 312 20.44 -20.71 8.90
CA ILE A 312 20.29 -20.69 10.36
C ILE A 312 21.36 -21.55 11.04
N GLN A 313 21.60 -22.78 10.56
CA GLN A 313 22.64 -23.66 11.10
C GLN A 313 24.07 -23.13 10.88
N GLN A 314 24.32 -22.39 9.81
CA GLN A 314 25.67 -21.92 9.45
C GLN A 314 26.01 -20.53 9.97
N LYS A 315 25.02 -19.66 10.16
CA LYS A 315 25.19 -18.26 10.58
C LYS A 315 24.54 -17.93 11.92
N GLY A 316 23.87 -18.91 12.56
CA GLY A 316 23.02 -18.69 13.71
C GLY A 316 21.61 -18.22 13.32
N SER A 317 20.67 -18.40 14.26
CA SER A 317 19.34 -17.80 14.21
C SER A 317 19.17 -16.75 15.29
N THR A 318 18.73 -15.56 14.89
CA THR A 318 18.17 -14.54 15.75
C THR A 318 16.65 -14.73 15.83
N LYS A 319 16.04 -14.51 17.00
CA LYS A 319 14.59 -14.40 17.12
C LYS A 319 14.19 -13.04 16.55
N LEU A 320 13.47 -13.03 15.42
CA LEU A 320 13.08 -11.81 14.71
C LEU A 320 11.83 -11.19 15.34
N ASN A 321 10.94 -12.01 15.89
CA ASN A 321 9.77 -11.62 16.69
C ASN A 321 9.22 -12.87 17.41
N ASN A 322 8.03 -12.77 18.02
CA ASN A 322 7.41 -13.90 18.73
C ASN A 322 7.04 -15.12 17.86
N GLU A 323 6.80 -14.96 16.56
CA GLU A 323 6.48 -16.05 15.63
C GLU A 323 7.68 -16.48 14.76
N MET A 324 8.58 -15.56 14.40
CA MET A 324 9.68 -15.81 13.44
C MET A 324 11.06 -15.93 14.07
N ILE A 325 11.82 -16.91 13.56
CA ILE A 325 13.23 -17.14 13.85
C ILE A 325 13.99 -17.20 12.52
N GLY A 326 15.11 -16.51 12.40
CA GLY A 326 15.79 -16.36 11.11
C GLY A 326 17.20 -15.83 11.21
N THR A 327 17.79 -15.54 10.05
CA THR A 327 19.15 -15.00 9.92
C THR A 327 19.11 -13.69 9.14
N ILE A 328 19.63 -12.63 9.75
CA ILE A 328 19.84 -11.32 9.10
C ILE A 328 21.13 -11.40 8.27
N ASN A 329 21.14 -10.74 7.10
CA ASN A 329 22.21 -10.78 6.10
C ASN A 329 22.67 -12.21 5.72
N PRO A 330 21.77 -13.06 5.18
CA PRO A 330 22.08 -14.43 4.80
C PRO A 330 23.20 -14.56 3.75
N GLY A 331 23.55 -13.50 3.03
CA GLY A 331 24.65 -13.52 2.05
C GLY A 331 24.26 -14.16 0.72
N ILE A 332 22.98 -14.07 0.36
CA ILE A 332 22.43 -14.56 -0.90
C ILE A 332 21.64 -13.45 -1.59
N LYS A 333 21.52 -13.56 -2.91
CA LYS A 333 20.61 -12.79 -3.76
C LYS A 333 19.53 -13.73 -4.30
N VAL A 334 18.37 -13.19 -4.66
CA VAL A 334 17.29 -13.91 -5.36
C VAL A 334 16.95 -13.19 -6.66
N TYR A 335 16.35 -13.92 -7.61
CA TYR A 335 15.81 -13.30 -8.81
C TYR A 335 14.50 -12.56 -8.49
N SER A 336 14.33 -11.38 -9.06
CA SER A 336 13.29 -10.39 -8.77
C SER A 336 12.97 -9.57 -10.03
N PHE A 337 12.14 -8.54 -9.93
CA PHE A 337 12.02 -7.48 -10.94
C PHE A 337 11.98 -6.09 -10.28
N ASN A 338 12.19 -5.04 -11.08
CA ASN A 338 12.03 -3.64 -10.68
C ASN A 338 10.57 -3.22 -10.96
N PRO A 339 9.75 -2.87 -9.94
CA PRO A 339 8.33 -2.54 -10.15
C PRO A 339 8.04 -1.28 -10.98
N ARG A 340 9.03 -0.40 -11.21
CA ARG A 340 8.91 0.75 -12.13
C ARG A 340 9.10 0.34 -13.59
N THR A 341 10.20 -0.36 -13.87
CA THR A 341 10.63 -0.67 -15.25
C THR A 341 10.08 -2.00 -15.74
N LEU A 342 9.58 -2.83 -14.83
CA LEU A 342 9.10 -4.20 -15.05
C LEU A 342 10.17 -5.12 -15.70
N LYS A 343 11.45 -4.81 -15.44
CA LYS A 343 12.62 -5.60 -15.88
C LYS A 343 13.14 -6.50 -14.77
N GLY A 344 13.58 -7.70 -15.12
CA GLY A 344 14.05 -8.73 -14.20
C GLY A 344 15.50 -8.52 -13.75
N GLY A 345 15.82 -8.87 -12.50
CA GLY A 345 17.16 -8.67 -11.95
C GLY A 345 17.45 -9.41 -10.64
N TRP A 346 18.71 -9.40 -10.21
CA TRP A 346 19.15 -10.02 -8.96
C TRP A 346 19.08 -9.02 -7.79
N SER A 347 18.20 -9.28 -6.81
CA SER A 347 18.06 -8.45 -5.61
C SER A 347 18.64 -9.15 -4.38
N VAL A 348 19.14 -8.38 -3.40
CA VAL A 348 19.76 -8.92 -2.17
C VAL A 348 18.66 -9.42 -1.23
N VAL A 349 18.94 -10.51 -0.51
CA VAL A 349 18.12 -10.97 0.61
C VAL A 349 18.70 -10.39 1.90
N THR A 350 17.92 -9.58 2.62
CA THR A 350 18.29 -9.00 3.92
C THR A 350 17.97 -9.94 5.09
N VAL A 351 16.89 -10.73 5.01
CA VAL A 351 16.49 -11.67 6.07
C VAL A 351 16.04 -12.99 5.47
N ALA A 352 16.40 -14.10 6.10
CA ALA A 352 15.91 -15.44 5.79
C ALA A 352 15.27 -16.06 7.04
N ALA A 353 13.95 -16.29 7.04
CA ALA A 353 13.18 -16.57 8.24
C ALA A 353 12.29 -17.82 8.14
N LYS A 354 11.91 -18.38 9.29
CA LYS A 354 10.86 -19.40 9.45
C LYS A 354 9.90 -19.04 10.58
N LYS A 355 8.63 -19.43 10.45
CA LYS A 355 7.62 -19.43 11.53
C LYS A 355 6.74 -20.66 11.47
N ASP A 356 5.97 -20.91 12.53
CA ASP A 356 5.04 -22.03 12.57
C ASP A 356 4.03 -22.00 11.43
N ALA A 357 3.73 -23.17 10.88
CA ALA A 357 2.84 -23.32 9.75
C ALA A 357 1.37 -23.23 10.20
N PRO A 358 0.54 -22.38 9.58
CA PRO A 358 -0.90 -22.37 9.85
C PRO A 358 -1.51 -23.73 9.45
N PRO A 359 -2.70 -24.11 9.96
CA PRO A 359 -3.30 -25.42 9.70
C PRO A 359 -3.57 -25.67 8.20
N HIS A 360 -3.76 -24.61 7.41
CA HIS A 360 -4.04 -24.66 5.98
C HIS A 360 -3.16 -23.69 5.19
N LEU A 361 -2.78 -24.12 3.99
CA LEU A 361 -2.06 -23.34 2.97
C LEU A 361 -2.87 -23.34 1.68
N TYR A 362 -2.63 -22.36 0.81
CA TYR A 362 -3.31 -22.20 -0.47
C TYR A 362 -2.32 -22.44 -1.60
N ARG A 363 -2.68 -23.32 -2.54
CA ARG A 363 -1.92 -23.56 -3.77
C ARG A 363 -2.61 -22.89 -4.95
N PHE A 364 -1.91 -21.97 -5.58
CA PHE A 364 -2.31 -21.34 -6.83
C PHE A 364 -1.70 -22.12 -7.99
N THR A 365 -2.46 -22.31 -9.06
CA THR A 365 -2.03 -22.99 -10.29
C THR A 365 -2.42 -22.15 -11.50
N THR A 366 -1.45 -21.84 -12.36
CA THR A 366 -1.65 -20.98 -13.54
C THR A 366 -1.95 -21.79 -14.81
N LYS A 367 -2.43 -21.13 -15.88
CA LYS A 367 -2.75 -21.73 -17.19
C LYS A 367 -1.53 -22.40 -17.81
N SER A 368 -0.34 -21.81 -17.69
CA SER A 368 0.89 -22.46 -18.16
C SER A 368 1.42 -23.55 -17.21
N GLY A 369 0.75 -23.81 -16.08
CA GLY A 369 1.06 -24.91 -15.15
C GLY A 369 2.05 -24.58 -14.03
N ARG A 370 2.31 -23.30 -13.75
CA ARG A 370 3.10 -22.91 -12.57
C ARG A 370 2.29 -23.18 -11.32
N MET A 371 2.96 -23.47 -10.21
CA MET A 371 2.32 -23.60 -8.91
C MET A 371 3.16 -22.93 -7.82
N ILE A 372 2.50 -22.25 -6.89
CA ILE A 372 3.10 -21.86 -5.61
C ILE A 372 2.15 -22.25 -4.48
N THR A 373 2.70 -22.60 -3.31
CA THR A 373 1.92 -22.88 -2.10
C THR A 373 2.32 -21.89 -1.00
N THR A 374 1.38 -21.07 -0.55
CA THR A 374 1.61 -19.96 0.39
C THR A 374 0.63 -20.03 1.56
N THR A 375 0.84 -19.21 2.59
CA THR A 375 -0.23 -18.92 3.57
C THR A 375 -1.36 -18.12 2.90
N ALA A 376 -2.55 -18.10 3.52
CA ALA A 376 -3.74 -17.39 3.01
C ALA A 376 -3.44 -15.91 2.71
N ASP A 377 -2.73 -15.31 3.65
CA ASP A 377 -2.47 -13.88 3.75
C ASP A 377 -1.36 -13.38 2.82
N HIS A 378 -0.80 -14.26 1.99
CA HIS A 378 0.40 -13.96 1.22
C HIS A 378 0.15 -12.97 0.09
N ASN A 379 1.03 -11.97 -0.02
CA ASN A 379 0.93 -10.95 -1.05
C ASN A 379 1.39 -11.47 -2.41
N MET A 380 0.47 -11.41 -3.34
CA MET A 380 0.58 -11.87 -4.70
C MET A 380 0.36 -10.68 -5.63
N LEU A 381 0.98 -10.72 -6.81
CA LEU A 381 0.95 -9.61 -7.75
C LEU A 381 -0.05 -9.92 -8.86
N THR A 382 -0.97 -9.00 -9.15
CA THR A 382 -1.91 -9.09 -10.26
C THR A 382 -1.87 -7.84 -11.13
N LEU A 383 -2.31 -7.94 -12.40
CA LEU A 383 -2.49 -6.77 -13.27
C LEU A 383 -3.96 -6.39 -13.35
N ASN A 384 -4.28 -5.13 -13.06
CA ASN A 384 -5.62 -4.57 -13.23
C ASN A 384 -5.52 -3.11 -13.70
N ASN A 385 -6.36 -2.70 -14.66
CA ASN A 385 -6.37 -1.34 -15.22
C ASN A 385 -4.98 -0.78 -15.59
N ALA A 386 -4.16 -1.59 -16.25
CA ALA A 386 -2.77 -1.27 -16.60
C ALA A 386 -1.84 -0.93 -15.41
N GLN A 387 -2.17 -1.36 -14.19
CA GLN A 387 -1.35 -1.21 -12.99
C GLN A 387 -1.17 -2.54 -12.26
N ILE A 388 -0.01 -2.72 -11.61
CA ILE A 388 0.24 -3.89 -10.78
C ILE A 388 -0.40 -3.65 -9.41
N GLN A 389 -1.30 -4.54 -9.01
CA GLN A 389 -1.95 -4.54 -7.71
C GLN A 389 -1.37 -5.64 -6.84
N VAL A 390 -1.18 -5.33 -5.56
CA VAL A 390 -0.82 -6.31 -4.53
C VAL A 390 -2.11 -6.81 -3.90
N VAL A 391 -2.39 -8.11 -4.02
CA VAL A 391 -3.59 -8.77 -3.50
C VAL A 391 -3.20 -9.97 -2.63
N LYS A 392 -4.05 -10.38 -1.70
CA LYS A 392 -3.78 -11.56 -0.86
C LYS A 392 -4.11 -12.85 -1.59
N GLY A 393 -3.47 -13.93 -1.19
CA GLY A 393 -3.74 -15.28 -1.67
C GLY A 393 -5.19 -15.74 -1.48
N ASP A 394 -5.86 -15.32 -0.40
CA ASP A 394 -7.26 -15.66 -0.16
C ASP A 394 -8.27 -14.81 -0.95
N THR A 395 -7.92 -13.57 -1.33
CA THR A 395 -8.76 -12.71 -2.17
C THR A 395 -8.65 -13.00 -3.66
N ILE A 396 -7.59 -13.69 -4.09
CA ILE A 396 -7.34 -14.11 -5.46
C ILE A 396 -8.41 -15.06 -6.00
N LYS A 397 -8.79 -14.84 -7.26
CA LYS A 397 -9.80 -15.61 -7.99
C LYS A 397 -9.20 -16.30 -9.22
N THR A 398 -9.85 -17.38 -9.66
CA THR A 398 -9.56 -17.98 -10.97
C THR A 398 -9.91 -16.99 -12.08
N GLY A 399 -8.96 -16.71 -12.97
CA GLY A 399 -9.04 -15.66 -13.98
C GLY A 399 -8.06 -14.51 -13.74
N ASP A 400 -7.62 -14.28 -12.50
CA ASP A 400 -6.60 -13.26 -12.19
C ASP A 400 -5.26 -13.62 -12.81
N TYR A 401 -4.49 -12.62 -13.25
CA TYR A 401 -3.23 -12.80 -13.97
C TYR A 401 -2.03 -12.45 -13.08
N ILE A 402 -1.13 -13.40 -12.84
CA ILE A 402 0.09 -13.21 -12.03
C ILE A 402 1.32 -13.07 -12.95
N PRO A 403 2.33 -12.23 -12.64
CA PRO A 403 3.51 -12.10 -13.46
C PRO A 403 4.50 -13.27 -13.25
N LEU A 404 4.97 -13.82 -14.36
CA LEU A 404 6.12 -14.71 -14.47
C LEU A 404 7.30 -13.94 -15.12
N PRO A 405 8.56 -14.40 -14.98
CA PRO A 405 9.66 -13.89 -15.79
C PRO A 405 9.40 -14.19 -17.28
N ARG A 406 9.59 -13.19 -18.14
CA ARG A 406 9.70 -13.40 -19.60
C ARG A 406 11.12 -13.82 -19.98
N LEU A 407 12.12 -13.24 -19.34
CA LEU A 407 13.55 -13.52 -19.55
C LEU A 407 14.28 -13.56 -18.20
N ILE A 408 15.25 -14.47 -18.05
CA ILE A 408 16.24 -14.45 -16.97
C ILE A 408 17.62 -14.23 -17.59
N GLN A 409 18.16 -13.03 -17.41
CA GLN A 409 19.47 -12.66 -17.95
C GLN A 409 20.59 -13.57 -17.44
N GLU A 410 21.61 -13.74 -18.27
CA GLU A 410 22.76 -14.60 -18.00
C GLU A 410 23.60 -14.10 -16.82
N SER A 411 24.13 -15.01 -16.00
CA SER A 411 25.02 -14.62 -14.89
C SER A 411 26.45 -14.51 -15.40
N THR A 412 27.09 -13.36 -15.19
CA THR A 412 28.48 -13.05 -15.56
C THR A 412 29.54 -13.81 -14.72
N SER A 413 29.29 -15.08 -14.42
CA SER A 413 30.28 -15.96 -13.77
C SER A 413 31.38 -16.30 -14.77
N SER A 414 32.59 -15.81 -14.53
CA SER A 414 33.78 -16.05 -15.36
C SER A 414 34.31 -17.49 -15.29
N THR A 415 33.74 -18.35 -14.45
CA THR A 415 34.25 -19.70 -14.16
C THR A 415 33.33 -20.78 -14.71
N THR A 416 33.51 -21.12 -15.98
CA THR A 416 32.94 -22.34 -16.58
C THR A 416 33.51 -23.57 -15.86
N LYS A 417 32.66 -24.35 -15.18
CA LYS A 417 33.14 -25.50 -14.39
C LYS A 417 33.47 -26.71 -15.27
N HIS A 418 32.74 -26.86 -16.37
CA HIS A 418 32.92 -27.91 -17.37
C HIS A 418 32.60 -27.34 -18.76
N PRO A 419 33.18 -27.88 -19.85
CA PRO A 419 32.85 -27.47 -21.22
C PRO A 419 31.40 -27.82 -21.56
N SER A 420 30.83 -27.15 -22.57
CA SER A 420 29.47 -27.40 -23.07
C SER A 420 29.22 -28.87 -23.44
N PHE A 421 30.24 -29.55 -24.00
CA PHE A 421 30.21 -31.00 -24.31
C PHE A 421 29.87 -31.89 -23.11
N TYR A 422 30.34 -31.54 -21.90
CA TYR A 422 29.97 -32.28 -20.69
C TYR A 422 28.46 -32.16 -20.43
N TYR A 423 27.93 -30.94 -20.51
CA TYR A 423 26.51 -30.69 -20.28
C TYR A 423 25.62 -31.31 -21.38
N GLU A 424 26.09 -31.38 -22.62
CA GLU A 424 25.46 -32.13 -23.70
C GLU A 424 25.37 -33.63 -23.37
N LEU A 425 26.46 -34.26 -22.94
CA LEU A 425 26.46 -35.66 -22.51
C LEU A 425 25.53 -35.92 -21.31
N ILE A 426 25.49 -34.98 -20.35
CA ILE A 426 24.56 -35.06 -19.21
C ILE A 426 23.09 -34.94 -19.65
N GLY A 427 22.77 -34.17 -20.70
CA GLY A 427 21.42 -34.09 -21.24
C GLY A 427 20.93 -35.42 -21.83
N TYR A 428 21.76 -36.08 -22.65
CA TYR A 428 21.48 -37.44 -23.15
C TYR A 428 21.35 -38.45 -21.99
N TYR A 429 22.22 -38.37 -20.98
CA TYR A 429 22.10 -39.21 -19.79
C TYR A 429 20.79 -38.96 -19.01
N ILE A 430 20.35 -37.71 -18.87
CA ILE A 430 19.14 -37.40 -18.11
C ILE A 430 17.87 -37.79 -18.88
N ALA A 431 17.85 -37.69 -20.22
CA ALA A 431 16.80 -38.26 -21.05
C ALA A 431 16.84 -39.80 -21.01
N GLU A 432 17.74 -40.41 -21.79
CA GLU A 432 17.73 -41.84 -22.11
C GLU A 432 18.58 -42.73 -21.18
N GLY A 433 19.42 -42.11 -20.35
CA GLY A 433 20.42 -42.85 -19.59
C GLY A 433 19.88 -43.65 -18.40
N CYS A 434 20.51 -44.80 -18.13
CA CYS A 434 20.45 -45.48 -16.84
C CYS A 434 21.86 -45.72 -16.29
N SER A 435 21.99 -46.02 -15.00
CA SER A 435 23.31 -46.26 -14.37
C SER A 435 23.25 -47.40 -13.38
N THR A 436 24.33 -48.17 -13.34
CA THR A 436 24.67 -49.08 -12.24
C THR A 436 25.70 -48.42 -11.32
N GLU A 437 26.25 -49.16 -10.36
CA GLU A 437 27.39 -48.70 -9.56
C GLU A 437 28.69 -48.51 -10.36
N TYR A 438 28.79 -49.12 -11.56
CA TYR A 438 30.05 -49.22 -12.31
C TYR A 438 29.99 -48.67 -13.74
N SER A 439 28.80 -48.61 -14.36
CA SER A 439 28.61 -48.18 -15.74
C SER A 439 27.43 -47.22 -15.91
N VAL A 440 27.56 -46.29 -16.85
CA VAL A 440 26.45 -45.47 -17.36
C VAL A 440 26.07 -45.99 -18.73
N TYR A 441 24.80 -46.30 -18.95
CA TYR A 441 24.27 -46.76 -20.24
C TYR A 441 23.38 -45.67 -20.82
N ILE A 442 23.55 -45.32 -22.09
CA ILE A 442 22.66 -44.42 -22.84
C ILE A 442 22.10 -45.22 -24.00
N ASN A 443 20.81 -45.52 -23.95
CA ASN A 443 20.14 -46.35 -24.97
C ASN A 443 19.44 -45.43 -25.97
N ASN A 444 19.67 -45.62 -27.26
CA ASN A 444 18.91 -44.93 -28.31
C ASN A 444 18.95 -45.78 -29.59
N MET A 445 17.90 -45.69 -30.41
CA MET A 445 17.82 -46.40 -31.69
C MET A 445 18.25 -45.52 -32.88
N GLU A 446 18.32 -44.20 -32.70
CA GLU A 446 18.77 -43.26 -33.74
C GLU A 446 20.30 -43.16 -33.76
N ARG A 447 20.91 -43.58 -34.87
CA ARG A 447 22.38 -43.67 -35.02
C ARG A 447 23.09 -42.32 -34.85
N GLU A 448 22.48 -41.22 -35.32
CA GLU A 448 22.96 -39.85 -35.09
C GLU A 448 23.20 -39.55 -33.59
N VAL A 449 22.35 -40.04 -32.68
CA VAL A 449 22.53 -39.86 -31.22
C VAL A 449 23.68 -40.71 -30.70
N ILE A 450 23.80 -41.97 -31.17
CA ILE A 450 24.88 -42.88 -30.76
C ILE A 450 26.24 -42.30 -31.16
N ASP A 451 26.38 -41.88 -32.42
CA ASP A 451 27.60 -41.29 -32.97
C ASP A 451 27.94 -39.96 -32.26
N ARG A 452 26.93 -39.14 -31.94
CA ARG A 452 27.10 -37.92 -31.13
C ARG A 452 27.57 -38.22 -29.71
N VAL A 453 26.99 -39.22 -29.04
CA VAL A 453 27.39 -39.64 -27.68
C VAL A 453 28.83 -40.18 -27.67
N ASN A 454 29.22 -40.99 -28.67
CA ASN A 454 30.61 -41.44 -28.82
C ASN A 454 31.57 -40.25 -28.98
N PHE A 455 31.29 -39.34 -29.91
CA PHE A 455 32.09 -38.12 -30.10
C PHE A 455 32.23 -37.28 -28.81
N LEU A 456 31.15 -37.13 -28.04
CA LEU A 456 31.18 -36.42 -26.75
C LEU A 456 32.03 -37.16 -25.72
N CYS A 457 31.98 -38.50 -25.69
CA CYS A 457 32.81 -39.31 -24.81
C CYS A 457 34.29 -39.24 -25.19
N ASP A 458 34.64 -39.31 -26.47
CA ASP A 458 36.01 -39.15 -26.97
C ASP A 458 36.57 -37.77 -26.60
N LYS A 459 35.79 -36.69 -26.80
CA LYS A 459 36.15 -35.32 -26.38
C LYS A 459 36.31 -35.13 -24.87
N LEU A 460 35.75 -36.03 -24.07
CA LEU A 460 35.84 -36.03 -22.60
C LEU A 460 36.77 -37.13 -22.06
N ASN A 461 37.53 -37.80 -22.93
CA ASN A 461 38.42 -38.93 -22.61
C ASN A 461 37.72 -40.10 -21.87
N PHE A 462 36.46 -40.37 -22.18
CA PHE A 462 35.72 -41.52 -21.67
C PHE A 462 35.67 -42.66 -22.70
N LYS A 463 36.15 -43.86 -22.32
CA LYS A 463 36.03 -45.05 -23.15
C LYS A 463 34.58 -45.52 -23.22
N THR A 464 34.09 -45.73 -24.44
CA THR A 464 32.76 -46.26 -24.73
C THR A 464 32.82 -47.74 -25.13
N VAL A 465 31.72 -48.45 -24.90
CA VAL A 465 31.49 -49.82 -25.39
C VAL A 465 30.11 -49.87 -26.03
N PRO A 466 29.95 -50.33 -27.28
CA PRO A 466 28.65 -50.39 -27.94
C PRO A 466 27.75 -51.45 -27.31
N LEU A 467 26.48 -51.12 -27.13
CA LEU A 467 25.46 -52.04 -26.62
C LEU A 467 24.75 -52.72 -27.79
N ASN A 468 25.16 -53.94 -28.10
CA ASN A 468 24.65 -54.69 -29.25
C ASN A 468 23.50 -55.63 -28.88
N ASN A 469 22.50 -55.73 -29.73
CA ASN A 469 21.44 -56.73 -29.63
C ASN A 469 21.03 -57.17 -31.05
N HIS A 470 21.25 -58.45 -31.38
CA HIS A 470 21.02 -59.05 -32.70
C HIS A 470 21.65 -58.21 -33.84
N HIS A 471 22.96 -57.96 -33.74
CA HIS A 471 23.77 -57.15 -34.67
C HIS A 471 23.40 -55.65 -34.80
N ILE A 472 22.40 -55.16 -34.07
CA ILE A 472 22.03 -53.74 -34.04
C ILE A 472 22.62 -53.08 -32.78
N VAL A 473 23.33 -51.96 -32.95
CA VAL A 473 23.77 -51.10 -31.83
C VAL A 473 22.56 -50.35 -31.28
N LYS A 474 22.18 -50.61 -30.02
CA LYS A 474 21.02 -49.99 -29.33
C LYS A 474 21.42 -48.92 -28.30
N GLY A 475 22.70 -48.60 -28.19
CA GLY A 475 23.20 -47.63 -27.24
C GLY A 475 24.69 -47.74 -26.95
N VAL A 476 25.13 -47.00 -25.93
CA VAL A 476 26.52 -46.89 -25.49
C VAL A 476 26.64 -47.11 -23.98
N SER A 477 27.62 -47.92 -23.57
CA SER A 477 28.06 -48.05 -22.17
C SER A 477 29.33 -47.25 -21.93
N ILE A 478 29.34 -46.46 -20.87
CA ILE A 478 30.47 -45.61 -20.43
C ILE A 478 30.95 -46.14 -19.07
N ASN A 479 32.10 -46.80 -19.06
CA ASN A 479 32.64 -47.46 -17.88
C ASN A 479 33.57 -46.50 -17.11
N SER A 480 32.98 -45.47 -16.48
CA SER A 480 33.72 -44.38 -15.82
C SER A 480 33.27 -44.18 -14.36
N LYS A 481 34.05 -44.72 -13.41
CA LYS A 481 33.87 -44.46 -11.97
C LYS A 481 33.90 -42.95 -11.63
N PRO A 482 34.78 -42.11 -12.21
CA PRO A 482 34.73 -40.66 -12.01
C PRO A 482 33.40 -40.03 -12.46
N LEU A 483 32.88 -40.42 -13.62
CA LEU A 483 31.58 -39.92 -14.11
C LEU A 483 30.44 -40.31 -13.17
N ILE A 484 30.39 -41.55 -12.68
CA ILE A 484 29.36 -42.01 -11.73
C ILE A 484 29.46 -41.27 -10.40
N ARG A 485 30.68 -41.10 -9.85
CA ARG A 485 30.90 -40.30 -8.63
C ARG A 485 30.43 -38.86 -8.82
N LYS A 486 30.67 -38.28 -10.00
CA LYS A 486 30.23 -36.92 -10.36
C LYS A 486 28.70 -36.82 -10.52
N LEU A 487 28.05 -37.79 -11.19
CA LEU A 487 26.58 -37.89 -11.30
C LEU A 487 25.90 -38.02 -9.93
N LYS A 488 26.49 -38.78 -9.00
CA LYS A 488 26.04 -38.91 -7.61
C LYS A 488 26.22 -37.58 -6.84
N LEU A 489 27.37 -36.91 -6.99
CA LEU A 489 27.66 -35.62 -6.35
C LEU A 489 26.73 -34.48 -6.83
N ASP A 490 26.52 -34.38 -8.15
CA ASP A 490 25.59 -33.44 -8.78
C ASP A 490 24.12 -33.83 -8.52
N LYS A 491 23.88 -34.97 -7.84
CA LYS A 491 22.57 -35.56 -7.48
C LYS A 491 21.67 -35.83 -8.70
N CYS A 492 22.27 -36.16 -9.84
CA CYS A 492 21.58 -36.48 -11.10
C CYS A 492 21.36 -37.99 -11.30
N PHE A 493 22.07 -38.81 -10.53
CA PHE A 493 21.93 -40.27 -10.48
C PHE A 493 20.57 -40.71 -9.92
N GLY A 494 19.98 -41.78 -10.49
CA GLY A 494 18.79 -42.45 -9.93
C GLY A 494 17.74 -42.85 -10.97
N LYS A 495 16.52 -43.16 -10.49
CA LYS A 495 15.37 -43.57 -11.33
C LYS A 495 14.78 -42.37 -12.08
N SER A 496 14.04 -42.61 -13.16
CA SER A 496 13.41 -41.56 -13.98
C SER A 496 12.50 -40.58 -13.21
N SER A 497 11.90 -41.01 -12.10
CA SER A 497 11.12 -40.15 -11.20
C SER A 497 11.95 -39.28 -10.25
N THR A 498 13.25 -39.57 -10.09
CA THR A 498 14.17 -38.87 -9.16
C THR A 498 15.29 -38.10 -9.85
N LYS A 499 15.53 -38.32 -11.17
CA LYS A 499 16.44 -37.51 -11.99
C LYS A 499 16.09 -36.02 -11.87
N LYS A 500 17.10 -35.16 -11.96
CA LYS A 500 17.01 -33.69 -11.93
C LYS A 500 18.26 -33.08 -12.54
N ILE A 501 18.22 -31.80 -12.87
CA ILE A 501 19.34 -31.10 -13.51
C ILE A 501 20.50 -30.91 -12.51
N PRO A 502 21.77 -30.98 -12.95
CA PRO A 502 22.91 -30.58 -12.13
C PRO A 502 22.70 -29.16 -11.62
N SER A 503 22.66 -28.94 -10.30
CA SER A 503 22.35 -27.62 -9.76
C SER A 503 23.38 -26.53 -10.12
N THR A 504 24.55 -26.94 -10.62
CA THR A 504 25.61 -26.10 -11.19
C THR A 504 25.28 -25.55 -12.58
N LEU A 505 24.39 -26.19 -13.35
CA LEU A 505 24.04 -25.77 -14.72
C LEU A 505 23.38 -24.38 -14.76
N PHE A 506 22.60 -24.03 -13.72
CA PHE A 506 21.99 -22.71 -13.60
C PHE A 506 23.03 -21.57 -13.56
N SER A 507 24.25 -21.85 -13.07
CA SER A 507 25.37 -20.91 -13.06
C SER A 507 26.13 -20.82 -14.39
N GLN A 508 25.98 -21.79 -15.30
CA GLN A 508 26.81 -21.88 -16.50
C GLN A 508 26.34 -20.93 -17.60
N PRO A 509 27.19 -20.66 -18.61
CA PRO A 509 26.79 -19.88 -19.76
C PRO A 509 25.61 -20.47 -20.53
N ASN A 510 24.91 -19.61 -21.27
CA ASN A 510 23.75 -20.00 -22.06
C ASN A 510 24.10 -21.04 -23.14
N GLN A 511 25.33 -21.07 -23.65
CA GLN A 511 25.82 -22.15 -24.52
C GLN A 511 25.75 -23.54 -23.85
N SER A 512 26.16 -23.66 -22.58
CA SER A 512 26.11 -24.92 -21.83
C SER A 512 24.69 -25.32 -21.44
N LYS A 513 23.83 -24.35 -21.12
CA LYS A 513 22.39 -24.59 -20.89
C LYS A 513 21.70 -25.07 -22.17
N ALA A 514 21.99 -24.44 -23.31
CA ALA A 514 21.47 -24.82 -24.62
C ALA A 514 21.93 -26.21 -25.03
N ALA A 515 23.22 -26.53 -24.83
CA ALA A 515 23.77 -27.86 -25.12
C ALA A 515 23.08 -28.97 -24.30
N PHE A 516 22.85 -28.74 -23.00
CA PHE A 516 22.07 -29.66 -22.15
C PHE A 516 20.62 -29.81 -22.62
N LEU A 517 19.93 -28.70 -22.92
CA LEU A 517 18.54 -28.73 -23.36
C LEU A 517 18.42 -29.45 -24.72
N ARG A 518 19.29 -29.14 -25.68
CA ARG A 518 19.34 -29.76 -27.00
C ARG A 518 19.39 -31.29 -26.89
N SER A 519 20.38 -31.83 -26.19
CA SER A 519 20.52 -33.29 -26.07
C SER A 519 19.41 -33.93 -25.23
N TYR A 520 18.85 -33.23 -24.24
CA TYR A 520 17.66 -33.71 -23.53
C TYR A 520 16.45 -33.82 -24.48
N TYR A 521 16.22 -32.84 -25.35
CA TYR A 521 15.16 -32.87 -26.37
C TYR A 521 15.49 -33.79 -27.57
N ASP A 522 16.76 -34.04 -27.88
CA ASP A 522 17.15 -35.08 -28.85
C ASP A 522 16.82 -36.50 -28.34
N GLY A 523 16.89 -36.75 -27.03
CA GLY A 523 16.32 -37.95 -26.41
C GLY A 523 14.80 -37.87 -26.26
N ASP A 524 14.35 -37.35 -25.11
CA ASP A 524 12.97 -37.37 -24.60
C ASP A 524 12.02 -36.36 -25.29
N GLY A 525 12.51 -35.63 -26.30
CA GLY A 525 11.72 -34.62 -27.02
C GLY A 525 10.99 -35.15 -28.26
N CYS A 526 9.82 -34.57 -28.55
CA CYS A 526 9.05 -34.81 -29.77
C CYS A 526 8.63 -33.49 -30.43
N VAL A 527 8.50 -33.49 -31.76
CA VAL A 527 8.15 -32.31 -32.58
C VAL A 527 6.94 -32.67 -33.44
N GLU A 528 5.75 -32.34 -32.95
CA GLU A 528 4.45 -32.76 -33.51
C GLU A 528 3.38 -31.70 -33.22
N ASN A 529 2.29 -31.66 -34.00
CA ASN A 529 1.11 -30.82 -33.75
C ASN A 529 1.38 -29.31 -33.52
N HIS A 530 2.42 -28.75 -34.15
CA HIS A 530 2.88 -27.37 -33.97
C HIS A 530 3.43 -27.04 -32.57
N GLU A 531 3.94 -28.05 -31.87
CA GLU A 531 4.57 -27.94 -30.56
C GLU A 531 5.90 -28.74 -30.49
N VAL A 532 6.82 -28.29 -29.64
CA VAL A 532 7.98 -29.08 -29.19
C VAL A 532 7.69 -29.53 -27.76
N THR A 533 7.69 -30.84 -27.52
CA THR A 533 7.28 -31.42 -26.23
C THR A 533 8.35 -32.35 -25.66
N CYS A 534 8.42 -32.51 -24.34
CA CYS A 534 9.17 -33.58 -23.67
C CYS A 534 8.40 -34.08 -22.45
N THR A 535 8.59 -35.33 -21.99
CA THR A 535 7.70 -35.95 -20.99
C THR A 535 8.44 -36.73 -19.90
N THR A 536 8.69 -36.09 -18.77
CA THR A 536 9.39 -36.73 -17.64
C THR A 536 8.47 -37.20 -16.51
N LYS A 537 8.88 -38.25 -15.80
CA LYS A 537 8.25 -38.69 -14.53
C LYS A 537 8.69 -37.82 -13.33
N SER A 538 9.77 -37.06 -13.46
CA SER A 538 10.32 -36.24 -12.37
C SER A 538 9.69 -34.85 -12.34
N LYS A 539 8.92 -34.56 -11.28
CA LYS A 539 8.38 -33.23 -10.99
C LYS A 539 9.49 -32.18 -10.79
N GLN A 540 10.65 -32.58 -10.28
CA GLN A 540 11.77 -31.65 -10.11
C GLN A 540 12.36 -31.25 -11.48
N LEU A 541 12.65 -32.25 -12.33
CA LEU A 541 13.27 -32.06 -13.64
C LEU A 541 12.43 -31.20 -14.57
N VAL A 542 11.12 -31.47 -14.70
CA VAL A 542 10.24 -30.67 -15.58
C VAL A 542 10.24 -29.19 -15.19
N SER A 543 10.32 -28.91 -13.90
CA SER A 543 10.38 -27.55 -13.39
C SER A 543 11.77 -26.94 -13.50
N ASP A 544 12.85 -27.73 -13.38
CA ASP A 544 14.21 -27.24 -13.63
C ASP A 544 14.37 -26.83 -15.11
N ILE A 545 13.83 -27.63 -16.05
CA ILE A 545 13.79 -27.31 -17.49
C ILE A 545 13.02 -26.01 -17.73
N ALA A 546 11.83 -25.84 -17.14
CA ALA A 546 11.06 -24.60 -17.27
C ALA A 546 11.83 -23.36 -16.79
N TYR A 547 12.58 -23.46 -15.70
CA TYR A 547 13.44 -22.36 -15.22
C TYR A 547 14.61 -22.07 -16.17
N LEU A 548 15.21 -23.08 -16.82
CA LEU A 548 16.27 -22.87 -17.81
C LEU A 548 15.75 -22.24 -19.11
N LEU A 549 14.51 -22.53 -19.51
CA LEU A 549 13.91 -21.97 -20.71
C LEU A 549 13.70 -20.45 -20.62
N PHE A 550 13.48 -19.92 -19.41
CA PHE A 550 13.49 -18.47 -19.19
C PHE A 550 14.84 -17.81 -19.53
N ASN A 551 15.98 -18.51 -19.52
CA ASN A 551 17.25 -17.92 -19.99
C ASN A 551 17.28 -17.64 -21.50
N PHE A 552 16.32 -18.17 -22.26
CA PHE A 552 16.20 -18.03 -23.71
C PHE A 552 14.91 -17.29 -24.12
N GLY A 553 14.17 -16.72 -23.17
CA GLY A 553 12.91 -16.04 -23.42
C GLY A 553 11.70 -16.97 -23.69
N ILE A 554 11.83 -18.28 -23.41
CA ILE A 554 10.85 -19.32 -23.77
C ILE A 554 9.96 -19.68 -22.57
N ILE A 555 8.64 -19.68 -22.77
CA ILE A 555 7.62 -19.87 -21.73
C ILE A 555 6.83 -21.16 -22.01
N ALA A 556 7.48 -22.29 -21.78
CA ALA A 556 6.87 -23.61 -21.98
C ALA A 556 5.73 -23.89 -20.99
N ARG A 557 4.64 -24.50 -21.44
CA ARG A 557 3.49 -24.98 -20.65
C ARG A 557 3.80 -26.34 -20.01
N ILE A 558 3.43 -26.53 -18.74
CA ILE A 558 3.59 -27.81 -18.01
C ILE A 558 2.23 -28.45 -17.77
N THR A 559 2.01 -29.65 -18.31
CA THR A 559 0.76 -30.39 -18.20
C THR A 559 0.99 -31.75 -17.52
N PRO A 560 0.31 -32.07 -16.40
CA PRO A 560 0.34 -33.41 -15.84
C PRO A 560 -0.43 -34.39 -16.73
N LYS A 561 0.19 -35.51 -17.11
CA LYS A 561 -0.43 -36.59 -17.89
C LYS A 561 -0.32 -37.90 -17.12
N PHE A 562 -1.45 -38.57 -16.87
CA PHE A 562 -1.44 -39.92 -16.33
C PHE A 562 -1.14 -40.93 -17.45
N LYS A 563 -0.13 -41.78 -17.29
CA LYS A 563 0.18 -42.86 -18.22
C LYS A 563 0.14 -44.20 -17.48
N ARG A 564 -0.54 -45.19 -18.05
CA ARG A 564 -0.45 -46.59 -17.62
C ARG A 564 0.76 -47.24 -18.32
N ALA A 565 1.50 -48.08 -17.60
CA ALA A 565 2.59 -48.83 -18.20
C ALA A 565 2.01 -49.94 -19.09
N THR A 566 2.46 -50.04 -20.33
CA THR A 566 1.96 -51.04 -21.29
C THR A 566 2.48 -52.46 -21.02
N ASN A 567 3.68 -52.60 -20.42
CA ASN A 567 4.40 -53.88 -20.34
C ASN A 567 4.76 -54.35 -18.92
N THR A 568 4.34 -53.65 -17.85
CA THR A 568 4.50 -54.10 -16.45
C THR A 568 3.38 -53.55 -15.57
N ASN A 569 2.79 -54.41 -14.71
CA ASN A 569 1.83 -54.20 -13.61
C ASN A 569 0.90 -52.95 -13.65
N PRO A 570 -0.44 -53.05 -13.43
CA PRO A 570 -1.44 -52.03 -13.81
C PRO A 570 -1.41 -50.69 -13.03
N LEU A 571 -0.37 -50.44 -12.24
CA LEU A 571 -0.09 -49.19 -11.52
C LEU A 571 0.40 -48.10 -12.49
N GLY A 572 -0.55 -47.40 -13.11
CA GLY A 572 -0.26 -46.16 -13.84
C GLY A 572 0.29 -45.05 -12.93
N GLY A 573 0.92 -44.03 -13.53
CA GLY A 573 1.52 -42.94 -12.79
C GLY A 573 1.46 -41.59 -13.51
N THR A 574 1.60 -40.52 -12.74
CA THR A 574 1.63 -39.14 -13.26
C THR A 574 3.01 -38.80 -13.82
N TYR A 575 3.02 -38.43 -15.10
CA TYR A 575 4.13 -37.80 -15.81
C TYR A 575 3.82 -36.31 -15.98
N TYR A 576 4.83 -35.52 -16.33
CA TYR A 576 4.71 -34.11 -16.62
C TYR A 576 5.24 -33.87 -18.02
N GLN A 577 4.35 -33.48 -18.94
CA GLN A 577 4.73 -33.03 -20.26
C GLN A 577 5.03 -31.53 -20.19
N LEU A 578 6.21 -31.14 -20.66
CA LEU A 578 6.55 -29.74 -20.90
C LEU A 578 6.45 -29.48 -22.41
N THR A 579 5.85 -28.35 -22.77
CA THR A 579 5.36 -28.05 -24.13
C THR A 579 5.75 -26.62 -24.49
N VAL A 580 6.62 -26.46 -25.49
CA VAL A 580 6.94 -25.19 -26.14
C VAL A 580 6.02 -25.05 -27.36
N SER A 581 5.21 -24.00 -27.39
CA SER A 581 4.13 -23.81 -28.36
C SER A 581 4.03 -22.33 -28.76
N GLY A 582 3.61 -22.06 -29.99
CA GLY A 582 3.50 -20.69 -30.53
C GLY A 582 4.77 -20.21 -31.20
N GLN A 583 4.64 -19.42 -32.27
CA GLN A 583 5.75 -19.17 -33.19
C GLN A 583 6.93 -18.40 -32.58
N LYS A 584 6.68 -17.47 -31.64
CA LYS A 584 7.73 -16.73 -30.92
C LYS A 584 8.65 -17.70 -30.18
N ASP A 585 8.08 -18.53 -29.32
CA ASP A 585 8.81 -19.46 -28.46
C ASP A 585 9.46 -20.60 -29.26
N LEU A 586 8.81 -21.07 -30.33
CA LEU A 586 9.39 -22.04 -31.26
C LEU A 586 10.57 -21.45 -32.05
N SER A 587 10.50 -20.17 -32.44
CA SER A 587 11.61 -19.48 -33.11
C SER A 587 12.80 -19.30 -32.16
N LEU A 588 12.56 -18.86 -30.92
CA LEU A 588 13.59 -18.79 -29.87
C LEU A 588 14.19 -20.17 -29.57
N PHE A 589 13.37 -21.22 -29.54
CA PHE A 589 13.83 -22.60 -29.39
C PHE A 589 14.75 -23.00 -30.55
N ALA A 590 14.35 -22.74 -31.81
CA ALA A 590 15.14 -23.05 -32.99
C ALA A 590 16.46 -22.26 -33.06
N GLN A 591 16.43 -20.99 -32.64
CA GLN A 591 17.59 -20.11 -32.65
C GLN A 591 18.62 -20.50 -31.59
N HIS A 592 18.19 -20.74 -30.34
CA HIS A 592 19.09 -20.89 -29.21
C HIS A 592 19.37 -22.35 -28.82
N ILE A 593 18.38 -23.23 -28.93
CA ILE A 593 18.48 -24.63 -28.46
C ILE A 593 18.63 -25.55 -29.66
N ASN A 594 17.61 -25.62 -30.52
CA ASN A 594 17.50 -26.51 -31.69
C ASN A 594 17.68 -28.01 -31.34
N PHE A 595 17.84 -28.85 -32.35
CA PHE A 595 18.12 -30.29 -32.26
C PHE A 595 19.46 -30.60 -32.91
N ASN A 596 20.18 -31.62 -32.43
CA ASN A 596 21.25 -32.23 -33.23
C ASN A 596 20.65 -33.14 -34.31
N LEU A 597 19.50 -33.77 -34.01
CA LEU A 597 18.82 -34.72 -34.90
C LEU A 597 18.21 -34.06 -36.13
N THR A 598 18.67 -34.47 -37.30
CA THR A 598 18.25 -33.92 -38.61
C THR A 598 16.73 -34.00 -38.78
N ARG A 599 16.15 -35.17 -38.55
CA ARG A 599 14.70 -35.42 -38.61
C ARG A 599 13.86 -34.50 -37.69
N LYS A 600 14.34 -34.18 -36.49
CA LYS A 600 13.64 -33.29 -35.54
C LYS A 600 13.79 -31.83 -35.94
N LYS A 601 14.98 -31.44 -36.41
CA LYS A 601 15.29 -30.11 -36.95
C LYS A 601 14.44 -29.76 -38.18
N ASP A 602 14.30 -30.68 -39.13
CA ASP A 602 13.49 -30.47 -40.33
C ASP A 602 12.00 -30.37 -40.00
N LYS A 603 11.50 -31.21 -39.07
CA LYS A 603 10.15 -31.07 -38.53
C LYS A 603 9.94 -29.71 -37.86
N LEU A 604 10.89 -29.21 -37.06
CA LEU A 604 10.80 -27.88 -36.44
C LEU A 604 10.75 -26.77 -37.50
N ASN A 605 11.64 -26.82 -38.50
CA ASN A 605 11.67 -25.86 -39.60
C ASN A 605 10.34 -25.84 -40.37
N SER A 606 9.72 -27.01 -40.62
CA SER A 606 8.40 -27.09 -41.28
C SER A 606 7.26 -26.42 -40.47
N ILE A 607 7.40 -26.34 -39.15
CA ILE A 607 6.42 -25.70 -38.26
C ILE A 607 6.59 -24.18 -38.25
N LEU A 608 7.84 -23.68 -38.27
CA LEU A 608 8.15 -22.24 -38.27
C LEU A 608 7.56 -21.49 -39.47
N ASN A 609 7.39 -22.18 -40.61
CA ASN A 609 6.83 -21.59 -41.83
C ASN A 609 5.30 -21.36 -41.78
N LYS A 610 4.60 -21.72 -40.69
CA LYS A 610 3.13 -21.51 -40.56
C LYS A 610 2.79 -20.20 -39.83
N LYS A 611 1.69 -19.55 -40.24
CA LYS A 611 1.19 -18.31 -39.61
C LYS A 611 1.05 -18.45 -38.08
N ALA A 612 1.51 -17.42 -37.36
CA ALA A 612 1.43 -17.36 -35.90
C ALA A 612 -0.01 -17.15 -35.41
N ASN A 613 -0.35 -17.77 -34.29
CA ASN A 613 -1.54 -17.44 -33.51
C ASN A 613 -1.13 -16.42 -32.41
N PRO A 614 -1.65 -15.18 -32.39
CA PRO A 614 -1.20 -14.14 -31.46
C PRO A 614 -1.73 -14.30 -30.01
N ASN A 615 -2.66 -15.23 -29.74
CA ASN A 615 -3.48 -15.22 -28.52
C ASN A 615 -2.84 -15.77 -27.21
N ASP A 616 -1.54 -16.04 -27.15
CA ASP A 616 -0.90 -16.69 -25.97
C ASP A 616 0.04 -15.81 -25.11
N ASP A 617 0.59 -14.70 -25.63
CA ASP A 617 1.43 -13.73 -24.88
C ASP A 617 0.76 -12.34 -24.87
N ILE A 618 -0.30 -12.22 -24.08
CA ILE A 618 -1.20 -11.06 -24.03
C ILE A 618 -0.97 -10.19 -22.79
N ILE A 619 -1.28 -8.90 -22.89
CA ILE A 619 -1.36 -7.99 -21.74
C ILE A 619 -2.85 -7.85 -21.34
N PRO A 620 -3.26 -8.34 -20.16
CA PRO A 620 -4.66 -8.37 -19.74
C PRO A 620 -5.14 -7.02 -19.17
N ASN A 621 -6.45 -6.92 -18.94
CA ASN A 621 -7.10 -5.86 -18.14
C ASN A 621 -6.76 -4.42 -18.59
N LEU A 622 -6.72 -4.18 -19.91
CA LEU A 622 -6.47 -2.88 -20.53
C LEU A 622 -7.75 -2.12 -20.96
N LYS A 623 -8.94 -2.70 -20.78
CA LYS A 623 -10.21 -2.16 -21.29
C LYS A 623 -10.47 -0.73 -20.82
N GLN A 624 -10.37 -0.47 -19.52
CA GLN A 624 -10.62 0.85 -18.92
C GLN A 624 -9.64 1.93 -19.40
N PRO A 625 -8.31 1.79 -19.24
CA PRO A 625 -7.36 2.84 -19.67
C PRO A 625 -7.40 3.12 -21.18
N LEU A 626 -7.69 2.12 -22.03
CA LEU A 626 -7.86 2.33 -23.46
C LEU A 626 -9.22 2.96 -23.83
N SER A 627 -10.26 2.73 -23.02
CA SER A 627 -11.55 3.44 -23.15
C SER A 627 -11.43 4.91 -22.78
N GLU A 628 -10.62 5.21 -21.76
CA GLU A 628 -10.29 6.57 -21.32
C GLU A 628 -9.50 7.32 -22.40
N ILE A 629 -8.41 6.74 -22.93
CA ILE A 629 -7.69 7.30 -24.10
C ILE A 629 -8.64 7.55 -25.29
N TYR A 630 -9.56 6.62 -25.55
CA TYR A 630 -10.55 6.78 -26.61
C TYR A 630 -11.46 8.00 -26.39
N GLN A 631 -11.92 8.22 -25.15
CA GLN A 631 -12.75 9.38 -24.79
C GLN A 631 -11.96 10.69 -24.89
N LEU A 632 -10.71 10.71 -24.40
CA LEU A 632 -9.86 11.91 -24.35
C LEU A 632 -9.42 12.39 -25.75
N LEU A 633 -9.03 11.47 -26.65
CA LEU A 633 -8.37 11.82 -27.92
C LEU A 633 -9.25 11.66 -29.17
N TYR A 634 -10.38 10.95 -29.08
CA TYR A 634 -11.28 10.65 -30.20
C TYR A 634 -12.76 10.96 -29.93
N PRO A 635 -13.11 12.17 -29.42
CA PRO A 635 -14.50 12.58 -29.28
C PRO A 635 -15.20 12.53 -30.65
N GLY A 636 -16.37 11.88 -30.71
CA GLY A 636 -17.13 11.75 -31.96
C GLY A 636 -16.65 10.66 -32.95
N LYS A 637 -15.75 9.75 -32.53
CA LYS A 637 -15.29 8.56 -33.29
C LYS A 637 -14.40 8.80 -34.53
N VAL A 638 -14.22 10.03 -35.00
CA VAL A 638 -13.46 10.30 -36.23
C VAL A 638 -11.97 9.98 -36.06
N GLY A 639 -11.42 9.11 -36.92
CA GLY A 639 -9.99 8.78 -36.97
C GLY A 639 -9.48 7.85 -35.87
N ALA A 640 -10.35 7.22 -35.06
CA ALA A 640 -9.93 6.27 -34.04
C ALA A 640 -9.40 4.96 -34.66
N PRO A 641 -8.23 4.43 -34.22
CA PRO A 641 -7.71 3.16 -34.72
C PRO A 641 -8.68 2.00 -34.44
N GLN A 642 -8.97 1.15 -35.43
CA GLN A 642 -9.90 0.02 -35.25
C GLN A 642 -9.52 -0.87 -34.06
N LYS A 643 -8.23 -1.19 -33.89
CA LYS A 643 -7.74 -1.96 -32.73
C LYS A 643 -8.03 -1.29 -31.38
N LEU A 644 -8.12 0.05 -31.30
CA LEU A 644 -8.50 0.76 -30.07
C LEU A 644 -9.97 0.50 -29.73
N ILE A 645 -10.84 0.53 -30.75
CA ILE A 645 -12.27 0.23 -30.66
C ILE A 645 -12.48 -1.23 -30.24
N ASP A 646 -11.74 -2.16 -30.85
CA ASP A 646 -11.85 -3.60 -30.58
C ASP A 646 -11.46 -3.94 -29.12
N ILE A 647 -10.41 -3.30 -28.57
CA ILE A 647 -10.01 -3.50 -27.17
C ILE A 647 -11.00 -2.84 -26.21
N LYS A 648 -11.48 -1.62 -26.51
CA LYS A 648 -12.53 -0.95 -25.73
C LYS A 648 -13.79 -1.82 -25.62
N ASN A 649 -14.16 -2.50 -26.71
CA ASN A 649 -15.31 -3.41 -26.76
C ASN A 649 -15.01 -4.80 -26.14
N GLY A 650 -13.77 -5.06 -25.71
CA GLY A 650 -13.35 -6.33 -25.11
C GLY A 650 -13.12 -7.48 -26.11
N ALA A 651 -13.19 -7.19 -27.41
CA ALA A 651 -13.02 -8.17 -28.48
C ALA A 651 -11.56 -8.52 -28.79
N PHE A 652 -10.61 -7.65 -28.39
CA PHE A 652 -9.18 -7.84 -28.65
C PHE A 652 -8.34 -7.74 -27.37
N LYS A 653 -7.35 -8.65 -27.23
CA LYS A 653 -6.36 -8.66 -26.14
C LYS A 653 -4.96 -8.54 -26.77
N PRO A 654 -4.28 -7.38 -26.69
CA PRO A 654 -3.07 -7.14 -27.46
C PRO A 654 -1.87 -7.91 -26.90
N THR A 655 -1.02 -8.39 -27.80
CA THR A 655 0.36 -8.75 -27.47
C THR A 655 1.19 -7.49 -27.16
N PRO A 656 2.34 -7.58 -26.45
CA PRO A 656 3.19 -6.42 -26.16
C PRO A 656 3.59 -5.61 -27.41
N THR A 657 3.94 -6.29 -28.50
CA THR A 657 4.28 -5.68 -29.79
C THR A 657 3.09 -5.00 -30.47
N GLU A 658 1.88 -5.49 -30.27
CA GLU A 658 0.67 -4.84 -30.80
C GLU A 658 0.22 -3.67 -29.94
N LEU A 659 0.41 -3.74 -28.62
CA LEU A 659 0.20 -2.61 -27.72
C LEU A 659 1.18 -1.47 -28.05
N GLN A 660 2.47 -1.78 -28.29
CA GLN A 660 3.45 -0.78 -28.71
C GLN A 660 3.04 -0.10 -30.03
N LYS A 661 2.69 -0.87 -31.07
CA LYS A 661 2.19 -0.30 -32.35
C LYS A 661 0.95 0.59 -32.16
N LEU A 662 0.05 0.23 -31.25
CA LEU A 662 -1.11 1.04 -30.92
C LEU A 662 -0.71 2.34 -30.21
N ILE A 663 0.20 2.28 -29.23
CA ILE A 663 0.77 3.45 -28.55
C ILE A 663 1.43 4.40 -29.55
N ASP A 664 2.23 3.88 -30.49
CA ASP A 664 2.92 4.68 -31.49
C ASP A 664 1.92 5.39 -32.42
N THR A 665 0.84 4.71 -32.80
CA THR A 665 -0.28 5.29 -33.57
C THR A 665 -0.97 6.43 -32.79
N ILE A 666 -1.18 6.26 -31.48
CA ILE A 666 -1.80 7.29 -30.64
C ILE A 666 -0.85 8.47 -30.41
N LYS A 667 0.46 8.23 -30.29
CA LYS A 667 1.48 9.30 -30.20
C LYS A 667 1.50 10.18 -31.46
N ILE A 668 1.36 9.59 -32.66
CA ILE A 668 1.23 10.36 -33.91
C ILE A 668 -0.03 11.24 -33.87
N ARG A 669 -1.15 10.75 -33.30
CA ARG A 669 -2.36 11.57 -33.10
C ARG A 669 -2.12 12.73 -32.14
N ILE A 670 -1.42 12.53 -31.02
CA ILE A 670 -1.04 13.60 -30.08
C ILE A 670 -0.13 14.62 -30.77
N GLN A 671 0.90 14.19 -31.48
CA GLN A 671 1.77 15.09 -32.26
C GLN A 671 0.96 15.90 -33.29
N THR A 672 -0.04 15.30 -33.93
CA THR A 672 -0.95 16.01 -34.86
C THR A 672 -1.77 17.08 -34.14
N ILE A 673 -2.25 16.81 -32.92
CA ILE A 673 -3.00 17.79 -32.10
C ILE A 673 -2.08 18.92 -31.65
N ASN A 674 -0.89 18.61 -31.14
CA ASN A 674 0.08 19.60 -30.68
C ASN A 674 0.59 20.47 -31.86
N ASN A 675 0.77 19.90 -33.05
CA ASN A 675 1.12 20.68 -34.24
C ASN A 675 0.00 21.64 -34.71
N GLN A 676 -1.25 21.47 -34.26
CA GLN A 676 -2.33 22.43 -34.49
C GLN A 676 -2.27 23.66 -33.57
N GLU A 677 -1.50 23.60 -32.47
CA GLU A 677 -1.24 24.74 -31.57
C GLU A 677 -0.69 25.94 -32.34
N LYS A 678 0.30 25.71 -33.21
CA LYS A 678 0.93 26.76 -34.02
C LYS A 678 -0.11 27.51 -34.87
N TYR A 679 -0.99 26.80 -35.57
CA TYR A 679 -2.02 27.42 -36.41
C TYR A 679 -3.08 28.18 -35.60
N VAL A 680 -3.41 27.71 -34.38
CA VAL A 680 -4.34 28.41 -33.47
C VAL A 680 -3.70 29.69 -32.93
N PHE A 681 -2.40 29.67 -32.56
CA PHE A 681 -1.67 30.86 -32.13
C PHE A 681 -1.40 31.84 -33.29
N GLU A 682 -1.07 31.36 -34.49
CA GLU A 682 -0.96 32.19 -35.70
C GLU A 682 -2.29 32.86 -36.02
N LEU A 683 -3.41 32.13 -35.97
CA LEU A 683 -4.74 32.73 -36.09
C LEU A 683 -4.95 33.84 -35.04
N ILE A 684 -4.79 33.54 -33.75
CA ILE A 684 -5.04 34.48 -32.63
C ILE A 684 -4.13 35.73 -32.69
N SER A 685 -2.95 35.65 -33.31
CA SER A 685 -2.00 36.75 -33.44
C SER A 685 -2.15 37.60 -34.71
N LEU A 686 -3.06 37.26 -35.64
CA LEU A 686 -3.35 38.10 -36.81
C LEU A 686 -4.05 39.41 -36.41
N PRO A 687 -3.57 40.60 -36.87
CA PRO A 687 -4.14 41.91 -36.48
C PRO A 687 -5.65 42.05 -36.72
N HIS A 688 -6.16 41.45 -37.82
CA HIS A 688 -7.59 41.51 -38.14
C HIS A 688 -8.49 40.71 -37.19
N TRP A 689 -7.97 39.75 -36.40
CA TRP A 689 -8.81 38.96 -35.48
C TRP A 689 -9.21 39.76 -34.25
N GLN A 690 -8.33 40.63 -33.74
CA GLN A 690 -8.67 41.56 -32.66
C GLN A 690 -9.72 42.58 -33.14
N ASP A 691 -9.62 43.05 -34.38
CA ASP A 691 -10.61 43.95 -34.99
C ASP A 691 -11.99 43.30 -35.18
N LEU A 692 -12.03 42.04 -35.63
CA LEU A 692 -13.26 41.24 -35.74
C LEU A 692 -13.88 40.90 -34.37
N ALA A 693 -13.06 40.61 -33.36
CA ALA A 693 -13.52 40.38 -31.99
C ALA A 693 -14.10 41.65 -31.33
N ASN A 694 -13.66 42.83 -31.78
CA ASN A 694 -14.16 44.13 -31.33
C ASN A 694 -15.39 44.62 -32.12
N LYS A 695 -15.57 44.22 -33.38
CA LYS A 695 -16.67 44.70 -34.25
C LYS A 695 -17.91 43.80 -34.32
N GLY A 696 -17.98 42.67 -33.60
CA GLY A 696 -19.13 41.75 -33.72
C GLY A 696 -19.57 41.05 -32.43
N THR A 697 -20.80 41.36 -31.96
CA THR A 697 -21.50 40.72 -30.83
C THR A 697 -21.86 39.23 -31.03
N LYS A 698 -21.51 38.62 -32.17
CA LYS A 698 -21.55 37.16 -32.39
C LYS A 698 -20.16 36.48 -32.31
N SER A 699 -19.05 37.23 -32.33
CA SER A 699 -17.69 36.67 -32.40
C SER A 699 -17.05 36.41 -31.03
N LYS A 700 -17.28 37.28 -30.03
CA LYS A 700 -16.60 37.19 -28.72
C LYS A 700 -16.83 35.86 -27.99
N LYS A 701 -18.07 35.35 -28.03
CA LYS A 701 -18.41 33.99 -27.54
C LYS A 701 -17.68 32.90 -28.34
N GLY A 702 -17.56 33.05 -29.66
CA GLY A 702 -16.87 32.09 -30.54
C GLY A 702 -15.38 31.99 -30.25
N SER A 703 -14.67 33.11 -30.13
CA SER A 703 -13.23 33.14 -29.83
C SER A 703 -12.92 32.58 -28.43
N GLN A 704 -13.71 32.95 -27.41
CA GLN A 704 -13.60 32.37 -26.07
C GLN A 704 -13.94 30.87 -26.04
N HIS A 705 -14.95 30.43 -26.79
CA HIS A 705 -15.31 29.02 -26.92
C HIS A 705 -14.20 28.20 -27.62
N LEU A 706 -13.59 28.75 -28.67
CA LEU A 706 -12.43 28.12 -29.34
C LEU A 706 -11.23 27.99 -28.40
N LEU A 707 -10.89 29.05 -27.66
CA LEU A 707 -9.80 29.00 -26.66
C LEU A 707 -10.11 28.02 -25.53
N LYS A 708 -11.34 28.03 -24.99
CA LYS A 708 -11.76 27.08 -23.95
C LYS A 708 -11.65 25.63 -24.46
N LYS A 709 -12.17 25.36 -25.65
CA LYS A 709 -12.11 24.04 -26.30
C LYS A 709 -10.68 23.61 -26.62
N TYR A 710 -9.79 24.55 -26.95
CA TYR A 710 -8.36 24.29 -27.11
C TYR A 710 -7.69 23.89 -25.79
N LEU A 711 -7.96 24.61 -24.70
CA LEU A 711 -7.46 24.29 -23.36
C LEU A 711 -8.00 22.95 -22.84
N GLU A 712 -9.28 22.65 -23.09
CA GLU A 712 -9.90 21.35 -22.80
C GLU A 712 -9.21 20.21 -23.59
N ILE A 713 -8.87 20.42 -24.86
CA ILE A 713 -8.11 19.45 -25.67
C ILE A 713 -6.69 19.25 -25.12
N GLN A 714 -6.00 20.33 -24.73
CA GLN A 714 -4.65 20.25 -24.15
C GLN A 714 -4.61 19.52 -22.79
N ASP A 715 -5.61 19.74 -21.93
CA ASP A 715 -5.76 18.97 -20.69
C ASP A 715 -6.04 17.49 -20.96
N ASN A 716 -6.89 17.18 -21.95
CA ASN A 716 -7.13 15.81 -22.38
C ASN A 716 -5.88 15.11 -22.96
N VAL A 717 -5.02 15.84 -23.69
CA VAL A 717 -3.72 15.32 -24.17
C VAL A 717 -2.82 14.95 -22.98
N LYS A 718 -2.64 15.85 -22.01
CA LYS A 718 -1.82 15.59 -20.80
C LYS A 718 -2.30 14.35 -20.04
N LYS A 719 -3.62 14.22 -19.84
CA LYS A 719 -4.23 13.03 -19.22
C LYS A 719 -3.94 11.76 -20.04
N ALA A 720 -4.06 11.81 -21.37
CA ALA A 720 -3.79 10.69 -22.24
C ALA A 720 -2.30 10.27 -22.24
N GLU A 721 -1.36 11.21 -22.15
CA GLU A 721 0.08 10.92 -22.06
C GLU A 721 0.44 10.13 -20.80
N ILE A 722 -0.18 10.44 -19.65
CA ILE A 722 -0.01 9.69 -18.39
C ILE A 722 -0.51 8.24 -18.54
N ILE A 723 -1.60 8.01 -19.27
CA ILE A 723 -2.08 6.65 -19.57
C ILE A 723 -1.12 5.93 -20.53
N LEU A 724 -0.67 6.60 -21.59
CA LEU A 724 0.25 6.04 -22.59
C LEU A 724 1.61 5.67 -22.00
N HIS A 725 2.13 6.44 -21.04
CA HIS A 725 3.38 6.10 -20.35
C HIS A 725 3.25 4.77 -19.60
N ARG A 726 2.16 4.58 -18.84
CA ARG A 726 1.86 3.31 -18.14
C ARG A 726 1.74 2.13 -19.11
N LEU A 727 1.05 2.33 -20.24
CA LEU A 727 0.89 1.30 -21.27
C LEU A 727 2.22 0.96 -21.96
N ALA A 728 3.10 1.94 -22.18
CA ALA A 728 4.43 1.73 -22.76
C ALA A 728 5.33 0.89 -21.83
N THR A 729 5.32 1.18 -20.53
CA THR A 729 6.02 0.38 -19.52
C THR A 729 5.56 -1.08 -19.52
N LEU A 730 4.25 -1.33 -19.68
CA LEU A 730 3.73 -2.71 -19.81
C LEU A 730 4.13 -3.36 -21.15
N ALA A 731 4.09 -2.64 -22.25
CA ALA A 731 4.51 -3.13 -23.57
C ALA A 731 6.00 -3.52 -23.60
N GLN A 732 6.83 -2.81 -22.84
CA GLN A 732 8.29 -3.01 -22.76
C GLN A 732 8.73 -3.92 -21.59
N SER A 733 7.78 -4.45 -20.81
CA SER A 733 8.08 -5.27 -19.62
C SER A 733 8.75 -6.61 -19.95
N GLU A 734 9.60 -7.08 -19.05
CA GLU A 734 10.15 -8.45 -19.05
C GLU A 734 9.26 -9.40 -18.23
N LEU A 735 7.97 -9.11 -18.11
CA LEU A 735 6.98 -9.91 -17.40
C LEU A 735 6.02 -10.59 -18.39
N TYR A 736 5.63 -11.83 -18.08
CA TYR A 736 4.57 -12.56 -18.77
C TYR A 736 3.38 -12.75 -17.83
N TRP A 737 2.18 -12.42 -18.29
CA TRP A 737 0.98 -12.44 -17.46
C TRP A 737 0.23 -13.77 -17.62
N ASP A 738 0.32 -14.65 -16.63
CA ASP A 738 -0.25 -15.99 -16.68
C ASP A 738 -1.51 -16.09 -15.80
N PRO A 739 -2.70 -16.42 -16.36
CA PRO A 739 -3.94 -16.45 -15.58
C PRO A 739 -4.01 -17.68 -14.67
N ILE A 740 -4.60 -17.51 -13.49
CA ILE A 740 -4.85 -18.56 -12.51
C ILE A 740 -6.04 -19.40 -12.96
N VAL A 741 -5.84 -20.71 -13.08
CA VAL A 741 -6.90 -21.66 -13.48
C VAL A 741 -7.39 -22.54 -12.35
N LYS A 742 -6.64 -22.63 -11.24
CA LYS A 742 -7.04 -23.45 -10.08
C LYS A 742 -6.39 -22.95 -8.78
N ILE A 743 -7.22 -22.84 -7.75
CA ILE A 743 -6.81 -22.60 -6.36
C ILE A 743 -7.14 -23.87 -5.56
N THR A 744 -6.31 -24.26 -4.61
CA THR A 744 -6.54 -25.47 -3.80
C THR A 744 -6.04 -25.29 -2.37
N LYS A 745 -6.97 -25.38 -1.41
CA LYS A 745 -6.65 -25.39 0.03
C LYS A 745 -6.05 -26.74 0.42
N LEU A 746 -4.95 -26.72 1.16
CA LEU A 746 -4.15 -27.88 1.55
C LEU A 746 -3.88 -27.86 3.05
N LYS A 747 -3.96 -29.00 3.73
CA LYS A 747 -3.48 -29.12 5.11
C LYS A 747 -1.96 -29.01 5.16
N SER A 748 -1.42 -28.27 6.13
CA SER A 748 0.03 -28.18 6.34
C SER A 748 0.65 -29.54 6.67
N LYS A 749 1.80 -29.82 6.05
CA LYS A 749 2.56 -31.08 6.20
C LYS A 749 3.89 -30.94 6.92
N HIS A 750 4.29 -29.70 7.21
CA HIS A 750 5.53 -29.34 7.86
C HIS A 750 5.20 -28.39 9.00
N SER A 751 5.98 -28.42 10.08
CA SER A 751 5.77 -27.55 11.24
C SER A 751 6.01 -26.08 10.94
N PHE A 752 6.79 -25.76 9.90
CA PHE A 752 7.19 -24.39 9.58
C PHE A 752 6.85 -23.97 8.14
N VAL A 753 6.59 -22.67 7.97
CA VAL A 753 6.61 -21.91 6.71
C VAL A 753 7.78 -20.92 6.73
N TYR A 754 8.22 -20.46 5.56
CA TYR A 754 9.49 -19.74 5.40
C TYR A 754 9.32 -18.47 4.59
N ASP A 755 10.15 -17.47 4.86
CA ASP A 755 10.09 -16.14 4.26
C ASP A 755 11.48 -15.62 3.91
N LEU A 756 11.56 -14.72 2.93
CA LEU A 756 12.76 -13.99 2.54
C LEU A 756 12.41 -12.49 2.45
N THR A 757 13.06 -11.67 3.27
CA THR A 757 13.06 -10.21 3.06
C THR A 757 14.08 -9.88 1.98
N VAL A 758 13.64 -9.14 0.96
CA VAL A 758 14.36 -8.90 -0.29
C VAL A 758 14.21 -7.43 -0.62
N ASN A 759 15.29 -6.75 -1.01
CA ASN A 759 15.26 -5.29 -1.15
C ASN A 759 14.29 -4.80 -2.25
N ASN A 760 14.07 -5.60 -3.30
CA ASN A 760 13.05 -5.33 -4.32
C ASN A 760 11.62 -5.57 -3.87
N GLU A 761 11.45 -5.99 -2.61
CA GLU A 761 10.24 -6.51 -1.99
C GLU A 761 9.66 -7.74 -2.70
N VAL A 762 10.12 -8.03 -3.93
CA VAL A 762 9.64 -9.11 -4.77
C VAL A 762 10.69 -10.20 -4.98
N PHE A 763 10.29 -11.48 -5.04
CA PHE A 763 11.18 -12.57 -5.46
C PHE A 763 10.52 -13.71 -6.24
N LEU A 764 11.34 -14.43 -7.00
CA LEU A 764 10.94 -15.55 -7.85
C LEU A 764 10.93 -16.88 -7.08
N ALA A 765 9.73 -17.45 -6.92
CA ALA A 765 9.50 -18.68 -6.16
C ALA A 765 8.57 -19.67 -6.89
N GLY A 766 8.43 -20.87 -6.33
CA GLY A 766 7.44 -21.87 -6.73
C GLY A 766 7.88 -22.86 -7.84
N PHE A 767 7.00 -23.79 -8.14
CA PHE A 767 7.12 -24.72 -9.26
C PHE A 767 6.90 -23.98 -10.59
N GLY A 768 7.92 -24.00 -11.45
CA GLY A 768 7.94 -23.30 -12.74
C GLY A 768 8.19 -21.78 -12.66
N GLY A 769 8.30 -21.20 -11.46
CA GLY A 769 8.70 -19.81 -11.20
C GLY A 769 7.61 -18.74 -11.36
N MET A 770 7.34 -17.99 -10.28
CA MET A 770 6.35 -16.90 -10.18
C MET A 770 6.77 -15.87 -9.11
N PHE A 771 6.29 -14.61 -9.17
CA PHE A 771 6.69 -13.50 -8.27
C PHE A 771 5.72 -13.22 -7.09
N VAL A 772 6.23 -12.71 -5.93
CA VAL A 772 5.51 -12.44 -4.63
C VAL A 772 6.07 -11.22 -3.85
N HIS A 773 5.39 -10.52 -2.90
CA HIS A 773 5.70 -9.11 -2.42
C HIS A 773 5.86 -8.78 -0.89
N ASN A 774 6.64 -7.72 -0.51
CA ASN A 774 6.93 -7.22 0.87
C ASN A 774 6.37 -5.81 1.34
N SER A 775 7.09 -4.94 2.11
CA SER A 775 6.53 -3.83 2.97
C SER A 775 6.95 -2.38 2.64
N TYR A 776 6.01 -1.41 2.74
CA TYR A 776 6.14 -0.08 2.09
C TYR A 776 5.78 1.22 2.90
N ALA A 777 4.94 1.16 3.95
CA ALA A 777 4.18 2.33 4.43
C ALA A 777 4.99 3.51 5.07
N VAL A 778 5.80 3.24 6.10
CA VAL A 778 6.39 4.27 6.98
C VAL A 778 7.30 5.26 6.23
N LYS A 779 7.97 4.79 5.19
CA LYS A 779 8.93 5.59 4.41
C LYS A 779 8.25 6.74 3.65
N LEU A 780 6.95 6.62 3.34
CA LEU A 780 6.16 7.68 2.71
C LEU A 780 5.83 8.81 3.70
N GLU A 781 5.48 8.45 4.94
CA GLU A 781 5.17 9.43 6.00
C GLU A 781 6.38 10.32 6.30
N ILE A 782 7.58 9.72 6.40
CA ILE A 782 8.84 10.42 6.63
C ILE A 782 9.11 11.44 5.51
N LEU A 783 9.02 11.02 4.25
CA LEU A 783 9.27 11.88 3.09
C LEU A 783 8.29 13.04 3.01
N ARG A 784 6.99 12.77 3.21
CA ARG A 784 5.96 13.81 3.21
C ARG A 784 6.17 14.78 4.37
N SER A 785 6.52 14.30 5.56
CA SER A 785 6.80 15.16 6.72
C SER A 785 7.95 16.14 6.45
N LEU A 786 9.02 15.67 5.78
CA LEU A 786 10.15 16.50 5.40
C LEU A 786 9.78 17.63 4.40
N MET A 787 8.77 17.41 3.55
CA MET A 787 8.27 18.44 2.62
C MET A 787 7.54 19.60 3.31
N PHE A 788 7.12 19.43 4.57
CA PHE A 788 6.46 20.46 5.39
C PHE A 788 7.39 20.96 6.52
N ASP A 789 8.69 21.08 6.21
CA ASP A 789 9.77 21.58 7.09
C ASP A 789 9.93 20.84 8.44
N CYS A 790 9.26 19.71 8.63
CA CYS A 790 9.40 18.90 9.83
C CYS A 790 10.71 18.12 9.78
N GLN A 791 11.57 18.34 10.77
CA GLN A 791 12.78 17.56 10.94
C GLN A 791 12.45 16.15 11.45
N VAL A 792 13.09 15.11 10.91
CA VAL A 792 12.82 13.72 11.27
C VAL A 792 14.04 13.09 11.94
N ILE A 793 13.83 12.40 13.05
CA ILE A 793 14.85 11.65 13.79
C ILE A 793 14.40 10.19 13.82
N ILE A 794 15.28 9.22 13.55
CA ILE A 794 14.89 7.80 13.49
C ILE A 794 15.83 6.94 14.34
N LEU A 795 15.27 6.05 15.16
CA LEU A 795 15.95 4.90 15.73
C LEU A 795 15.71 3.69 14.82
N ASP A 796 16.76 3.19 14.17
CA ASP A 796 16.69 2.16 13.14
C ASP A 796 17.54 0.91 13.54
N PRO A 797 16.92 -0.12 14.14
CA PRO A 797 17.62 -1.34 14.50
C PRO A 797 17.93 -2.27 13.32
N GLU A 798 17.22 -2.17 12.19
CA GLU A 798 17.32 -3.13 11.07
C GLU A 798 18.04 -2.59 9.82
N ASN A 799 18.34 -1.29 9.76
CA ASN A 799 18.87 -0.56 8.58
C ASN A 799 17.88 -0.59 7.40
N GLU A 800 16.70 0.00 7.61
CA GLU A 800 15.68 0.20 6.57
C GLU A 800 15.65 1.63 6.00
N TYR A 801 16.23 2.63 6.68
CA TYR A 801 16.10 4.06 6.31
C TYR A 801 17.35 4.70 5.67
N GLU A 802 18.46 3.97 5.50
CA GLU A 802 19.73 4.51 4.97
C GLU A 802 19.59 5.21 3.60
N MET A 803 18.82 4.64 2.66
CA MET A 803 18.64 5.25 1.33
C MET A 803 17.82 6.54 1.39
N VAL A 804 16.70 6.53 2.13
CA VAL A 804 15.83 7.71 2.34
C VAL A 804 16.69 8.85 2.90
N THR A 805 17.45 8.57 3.96
CA THR A 805 18.34 9.51 4.65
C THR A 805 19.33 10.16 3.70
N LYS A 806 20.08 9.35 2.92
CA LYS A 806 21.08 9.85 1.98
C LYS A 806 20.48 10.64 0.82
N SER A 807 19.26 10.29 0.40
CA SER A 807 18.60 10.93 -0.76
C SER A 807 18.08 12.34 -0.47
N VAL A 808 17.91 12.71 0.80
CA VAL A 808 17.43 14.03 1.24
C VAL A 808 18.49 14.82 2.02
N GLY A 809 19.77 14.43 1.92
CA GLY A 809 20.89 15.14 2.56
C GLY A 809 20.95 15.00 4.09
N GLY A 810 20.48 13.88 4.64
CA GLY A 810 20.44 13.62 6.08
C GLY A 810 21.67 12.95 6.68
N ASN A 811 21.75 13.00 8.00
CA ASN A 811 22.80 12.36 8.80
C ASN A 811 22.46 10.87 9.05
N TYR A 812 23.40 9.96 8.80
CA TYR A 812 23.24 8.53 9.07
C TYR A 812 24.36 8.04 10.00
N LEU A 813 24.02 7.72 11.25
CA LEU A 813 24.94 7.59 12.38
C LEU A 813 24.94 6.14 12.90
N SER A 814 26.06 5.42 12.75
CA SER A 814 26.22 4.05 13.28
C SER A 814 26.89 4.02 14.64
N PHE A 815 26.42 3.12 15.52
CA PHE A 815 26.91 2.93 16.88
C PHE A 815 27.61 1.58 17.04
N SER A 816 28.91 1.58 16.75
CA SER A 816 29.82 0.48 17.02
C SER A 816 31.02 0.97 17.84
N ALA A 817 31.77 0.03 18.43
CA ALA A 817 32.97 0.37 19.21
C ALA A 817 34.00 1.17 18.40
N SER A 818 34.10 0.92 17.09
CA SER A 818 35.01 1.58 16.15
C SER A 818 34.41 2.77 15.39
N ALA A 819 33.12 3.06 15.52
CA ALA A 819 32.49 4.21 14.86
C ALA A 819 33.10 5.54 15.33
N SER A 820 33.11 6.56 14.48
CA SER A 820 33.52 7.93 14.83
C SER A 820 32.53 8.61 15.77
N HIS A 821 31.24 8.33 15.63
CA HIS A 821 30.16 8.97 16.36
C HIS A 821 29.97 8.38 17.76
N LYS A 822 29.82 9.26 18.76
CA LYS A 822 29.75 8.95 20.19
C LYS A 822 28.70 9.82 20.89
N ILE A 823 28.08 9.25 21.91
CA ILE A 823 27.19 9.94 22.86
C ILE A 823 27.73 9.69 24.25
N ASN A 824 28.06 10.76 24.98
CA ASN A 824 28.39 10.68 26.39
C ASN A 824 27.10 10.60 27.22
N PRO A 825 26.83 9.50 27.94
CA PRO A 825 25.65 9.40 28.79
C PRO A 825 25.67 10.38 29.97
N PHE A 826 26.81 10.98 30.34
CA PHE A 826 26.94 11.99 31.40
C PHE A 826 26.75 13.44 30.92
N GLN A 827 26.46 13.69 29.64
CA GLN A 827 26.23 15.04 29.15
C GLN A 827 24.92 15.64 29.71
N ILE A 828 25.01 16.75 30.44
CA ILE A 828 23.85 17.50 30.96
C ILE A 828 23.23 18.35 29.83
N ALA A 829 21.91 18.50 29.86
CA ALA A 829 21.19 19.34 28.90
C ALA A 829 21.49 20.84 29.11
N ARG A 830 21.33 21.63 28.04
CA ARG A 830 21.54 23.09 28.08
C ARG A 830 20.37 23.83 27.38
N PRO A 831 19.14 23.81 27.93
CA PRO A 831 18.05 24.61 27.39
C PRO A 831 18.35 26.12 27.58
N LYS A 832 17.87 26.97 26.67
CA LYS A 832 18.03 28.43 26.77
C LYS A 832 17.28 29.03 27.96
N GLU A 833 16.18 28.39 28.34
CA GLU A 833 15.36 28.68 29.51
C GLU A 833 15.07 27.33 30.17
N SER A 834 15.60 27.08 31.37
CA SER A 834 15.19 25.94 32.19
C SER A 834 14.96 26.40 33.62
N THR A 835 13.78 26.06 34.15
CA THR A 835 13.40 26.17 35.55
C THR A 835 13.38 24.79 36.23
N GLU A 836 13.83 23.74 35.53
CA GLU A 836 13.83 22.36 36.01
C GLU A 836 15.23 21.97 36.49
N ASP A 837 15.30 21.07 37.49
CA ASP A 837 16.56 20.51 37.98
C ASP A 837 17.14 19.51 36.96
N GLU A 838 17.93 20.03 36.02
CA GLU A 838 18.64 19.23 35.02
C GLU A 838 19.64 18.24 35.65
N MET A 839 20.20 18.56 36.83
CA MET A 839 21.20 17.72 37.49
C MET A 839 20.54 16.52 38.16
N GLY A 840 19.46 16.73 38.92
CA GLY A 840 18.62 15.68 39.47
C GLY A 840 18.01 14.80 38.39
N TYR A 841 17.51 15.38 37.29
CA TYR A 841 17.07 14.61 36.12
C TYR A 841 18.22 13.74 35.57
N LYS A 842 19.44 14.29 35.48
CA LYS A 842 20.59 13.55 34.97
C LYS A 842 21.04 12.42 35.89
N TYR A 843 21.01 12.60 37.21
CA TYR A 843 21.27 11.53 38.17
C TYR A 843 20.23 10.40 38.05
N LEU A 844 18.94 10.74 37.95
CA LEU A 844 17.87 9.76 37.74
C LEU A 844 18.04 8.99 36.43
N PHE A 845 18.36 9.69 35.33
CA PHE A 845 18.65 9.06 34.04
C PHE A 845 19.86 8.11 34.14
N LEU A 846 20.97 8.55 34.73
CA LEU A 846 22.17 7.73 34.89
C LEU A 846 21.92 6.51 35.78
N MET A 847 21.14 6.66 36.86
CA MET A 847 20.74 5.54 37.70
C MET A 847 19.92 4.50 36.91
N SER A 848 18.93 4.94 36.11
CA SER A 848 18.16 4.05 35.23
C SER A 848 19.04 3.40 34.14
N LEU A 849 19.95 4.15 33.52
CA LEU A 849 20.91 3.61 32.55
C LEU A 849 21.78 2.52 33.20
N LEU A 850 22.30 2.79 34.41
CA LEU A 850 23.13 1.85 35.15
C LEU A 850 22.35 0.59 35.56
N LYS A 851 21.08 0.70 35.97
CA LYS A 851 20.19 -0.47 36.20
C LYS A 851 20.07 -1.35 34.96
N ILE A 852 19.93 -0.76 33.77
CA ILE A 852 19.89 -1.53 32.50
C ILE A 852 21.28 -2.11 32.16
N MET A 853 22.37 -1.38 32.45
CA MET A 853 23.75 -1.81 32.16
C MET A 853 24.27 -2.93 33.07
N ILE A 854 24.14 -2.81 34.39
CA ILE A 854 24.72 -3.74 35.38
C ILE A 854 23.68 -4.66 36.03
N GLY A 855 22.38 -4.45 35.80
CA GLY A 855 21.28 -5.22 36.36
C GLY A 855 20.69 -4.59 37.64
N GLN A 856 19.79 -5.32 38.29
CA GLN A 856 19.15 -4.90 39.54
C GLN A 856 20.19 -4.52 40.61
N MET A 857 19.88 -3.46 41.37
CA MET A 857 20.68 -3.01 42.51
C MET A 857 19.84 -3.06 43.78
N ASP A 858 20.45 -3.42 44.91
CA ASP A 858 19.79 -3.26 46.21
C ASP A 858 19.82 -1.79 46.70
N PRO A 859 19.06 -1.40 47.75
CA PRO A 859 19.04 0.00 48.21
C PRO A 859 20.39 0.55 48.69
N ILE A 860 21.32 -0.31 49.12
CA ILE A 860 22.68 0.08 49.55
C ILE A 860 23.58 0.26 48.32
N GLU A 861 23.46 -0.63 47.32
CA GLU A 861 24.07 -0.48 46.01
C GLU A 861 23.61 0.82 45.32
N GLU A 862 22.31 1.12 45.30
CA GLU A 862 21.77 2.36 44.73
C GLU A 862 22.29 3.61 45.45
N ALA A 863 22.29 3.62 46.79
CA ALA A 863 22.82 4.73 47.58
C ALA A 863 24.33 4.94 47.36
N THR A 864 25.08 3.85 47.20
CA THR A 864 26.53 3.88 46.92
C THR A 864 26.82 4.36 45.51
N MET A 865 26.06 3.89 44.51
CA MET A 865 26.16 4.35 43.14
C MET A 865 25.81 5.84 43.01
N ASN A 866 24.79 6.32 43.74
CA ASN A 866 24.42 7.74 43.74
C ASN A 866 25.53 8.61 44.36
N ARG A 867 26.11 8.20 45.50
CA ARG A 867 27.29 8.85 46.09
C ARG A 867 28.46 8.92 45.10
N ALA A 868 28.74 7.83 44.39
CA ALA A 868 29.80 7.77 43.38
C ALA A 868 29.54 8.73 42.21
N LEU A 869 28.31 8.79 41.69
CA LEU A 869 27.90 9.74 40.64
C LEU A 869 28.14 11.19 41.06
N VAL A 870 27.70 11.58 42.27
CA VAL A 870 27.90 12.95 42.80
C VAL A 870 29.39 13.29 42.91
N LEU A 871 30.21 12.36 43.41
CA LEU A 871 31.67 12.55 43.48
C LEU A 871 32.30 12.70 42.09
N THR A 872 31.84 11.92 41.12
CA THR A 872 32.34 11.91 39.74
C THR A 872 32.14 13.26 39.04
N TYR A 873 30.97 13.90 39.19
CA TYR A 873 30.74 15.24 38.65
C TYR A 873 31.52 16.33 39.42
N ARG A 874 31.58 16.25 40.75
CA ARG A 874 32.36 17.19 41.57
C ARG A 874 33.85 17.18 41.23
N GLN A 875 34.42 16.02 40.89
CA GLN A 875 35.81 15.92 40.40
C GLN A 875 36.07 16.63 39.06
N LYS A 876 35.04 16.88 38.25
CA LYS A 876 35.12 17.71 37.03
C LYS A 876 34.74 19.19 37.28
N GLY A 877 34.51 19.58 38.54
CA GLY A 877 34.06 20.93 38.91
C GLY A 877 32.58 21.21 38.65
N ILE A 878 31.80 20.18 38.28
CA ILE A 878 30.36 20.32 38.00
C ILE A 878 29.57 20.11 39.29
N THR A 879 28.68 21.05 39.59
CA THR A 879 27.85 21.06 40.82
C THR A 879 26.37 21.29 40.49
N GLU A 880 25.55 21.55 41.49
CA GLU A 880 24.13 21.92 41.31
C GLU A 880 23.97 23.32 40.68
N ASP A 881 25.01 24.17 40.70
CA ASP A 881 25.01 25.46 40.02
C ASP A 881 25.01 25.30 38.48
N PRO A 882 23.96 25.76 37.76
CA PRO A 882 23.86 25.64 36.32
C PRO A 882 25.01 26.28 35.52
N THR A 883 25.70 27.28 36.08
CA THR A 883 26.86 27.89 35.41
C THR A 883 27.99 26.88 35.20
N THR A 884 28.15 25.93 36.12
CA THR A 884 29.17 24.86 36.05
C THR A 884 28.86 23.80 34.99
N HIS A 885 27.61 23.70 34.52
CA HIS A 885 27.19 22.69 33.52
C HIS A 885 27.75 22.96 32.12
N THR A 886 28.50 24.07 31.97
CA THR A 886 29.28 24.43 30.77
C THR A 886 30.59 23.64 30.63
N LEU A 887 31.14 23.12 31.73
CA LEU A 887 32.41 22.35 31.79
C LEU A 887 32.31 21.00 31.04
N GLU A 888 33.47 20.35 30.80
CA GLU A 888 33.51 19.01 30.17
C GLU A 888 32.90 17.97 31.11
N PRO A 889 31.82 17.26 30.71
CA PRO A 889 31.17 16.27 31.56
C PRO A 889 32.05 15.03 31.77
N PRO A 890 31.86 14.28 32.88
CA PRO A 890 32.60 13.06 33.14
C PRO A 890 32.36 11.97 32.09
N ARG A 891 33.16 10.91 32.13
CA ARG A 891 32.98 9.69 31.31
C ARG A 891 32.74 8.47 32.19
N MET A 892 32.41 7.33 31.58
CA MET A 892 32.17 6.08 32.30
C MET A 892 33.41 5.61 33.09
N GLU A 893 34.61 5.89 32.57
CA GLU A 893 35.88 5.63 33.27
C GLU A 893 36.07 6.50 34.53
N ASP A 894 35.57 7.75 34.53
CA ASP A 894 35.64 8.62 35.73
C ASP A 894 34.74 8.07 36.87
N LEU A 895 33.56 7.54 36.52
CA LEU A 895 32.68 6.86 37.49
C LEU A 895 33.31 5.57 38.03
N TYR A 896 33.90 4.77 37.15
CA TYR A 896 34.60 3.54 37.54
C TYR A 896 35.78 3.83 38.49
N ARG A 897 36.58 4.86 38.20
CA ARG A 897 37.66 5.34 39.10
C ARG A 897 37.12 5.83 40.43
N SER A 898 35.99 6.56 40.43
CA SER A 898 35.33 7.04 41.65
C SER A 898 34.85 5.89 42.54
N LEU A 899 34.25 4.84 41.96
CA LEU A 899 33.84 3.64 42.71
C LEU A 899 35.03 2.90 43.34
N ILE A 900 36.15 2.76 42.62
CA ILE A 900 37.37 2.15 43.18
C ILE A 900 37.91 2.98 44.34
N GLY A 901 37.96 4.31 44.20
CA GLY A 901 38.50 5.23 45.20
C GLY A 901 37.67 5.39 46.49
N MET A 902 36.45 4.84 46.54
CA MET A 902 35.63 4.83 47.77
C MET A 902 36.05 3.73 48.77
N GLU A 903 36.86 2.76 48.35
CA GLU A 903 37.39 1.62 49.14
C GLU A 903 36.37 0.67 49.81
N GLU A 904 35.09 1.05 49.91
CA GLU A 904 33.96 0.24 50.41
C GLU A 904 33.78 -1.08 49.62
N ALA A 905 33.37 -2.15 50.31
CA ALA A 905 33.16 -3.47 49.71
C ALA A 905 32.04 -3.49 48.66
N VAL A 906 30.98 -2.69 48.86
CA VAL A 906 29.87 -2.52 47.90
C VAL A 906 30.37 -1.82 46.63
N SER A 907 31.16 -0.75 46.76
CA SER A 907 31.73 -0.02 45.61
C SER A 907 32.63 -0.89 44.74
N LYS A 908 33.42 -1.81 45.34
CA LYS A 908 34.24 -2.80 44.60
C LYS A 908 33.40 -3.80 43.80
N THR A 909 32.25 -4.20 44.32
CA THR A 909 31.29 -5.07 43.61
C THR A 909 30.64 -4.33 42.44
N LEU A 910 30.24 -3.07 42.64
CA LEU A 910 29.68 -2.23 41.58
C LEU A 910 30.69 -1.89 40.49
N SER A 911 31.94 -1.59 40.84
CA SER A 911 33.00 -1.33 39.85
C SER A 911 33.27 -2.57 39.00
N ALA A 912 33.36 -3.77 39.59
CA ALA A 912 33.55 -5.03 38.85
C ALA A 912 32.39 -5.31 37.87
N ARG A 913 31.14 -5.00 38.24
CA ARG A 913 29.99 -5.10 37.33
C ARG A 913 30.07 -4.08 36.17
N LEU A 914 30.61 -2.89 36.43
CA LEU A 914 30.76 -1.80 35.45
C LEU A 914 31.99 -1.99 34.51
N GLU A 915 33.02 -2.70 34.96
CA GLU A 915 34.32 -2.89 34.27
C GLU A 915 34.16 -3.33 32.81
N ARG A 916 33.19 -4.20 32.52
CA ARG A 916 32.90 -4.69 31.15
C ARG A 916 32.60 -3.56 30.14
N PHE A 917 32.13 -2.41 30.61
CA PHE A 917 31.81 -1.23 29.81
C PHE A 917 32.96 -0.21 29.71
N VAL A 918 34.02 -0.36 30.51
CA VAL A 918 35.12 0.60 30.65
C VAL A 918 36.46 0.02 30.16
N MET A 919 36.67 -1.29 30.29
CA MET A 919 37.90 -1.98 29.84
C MET A 919 37.65 -3.01 28.74
N GLY A 920 36.39 -3.41 28.51
CA GLY A 920 36.00 -4.43 27.53
C GLY A 920 35.80 -3.91 26.10
N ALA A 921 35.45 -4.84 25.20
CA ALA A 921 35.25 -4.59 23.76
C ALA A 921 34.19 -3.53 23.41
N VAL A 922 33.32 -3.14 24.36
CA VAL A 922 32.28 -2.13 24.18
C VAL A 922 32.66 -0.75 24.71
N LYS A 923 33.88 -0.56 25.28
CA LYS A 923 34.37 0.73 25.80
C LYS A 923 34.10 1.89 24.84
N GLY A 924 34.42 1.67 23.58
CA GLY A 924 34.29 2.67 22.52
C GLY A 924 32.87 3.17 22.27
N ILE A 925 31.82 2.57 22.85
CA ILE A 925 30.43 3.06 22.73
C ILE A 925 30.07 4.00 23.90
N PHE A 926 30.55 3.71 25.11
CA PHE A 926 30.05 4.30 26.36
C PHE A 926 31.00 5.31 27.03
N ASP A 927 32.28 5.30 26.66
CA ASP A 927 33.34 6.02 27.36
C ASP A 927 34.07 7.05 26.47
N GLN A 928 33.30 7.97 25.88
CA GLN A 928 33.79 9.05 25.02
C GLN A 928 32.91 10.29 25.17
N GLN A 929 33.43 11.46 24.76
CA GLN A 929 32.62 12.69 24.69
C GLN A 929 31.66 12.65 23.50
N SER A 930 30.49 13.30 23.65
CA SER A 930 29.52 13.46 22.55
C SER A 930 30.11 14.29 21.42
N ASN A 931 29.93 13.82 20.18
CA ASN A 931 30.43 14.50 18.97
C ASN A 931 29.42 14.45 17.81
N ILE A 932 28.13 14.41 18.14
CA ILE A 932 27.03 14.24 17.19
C ILE A 932 26.20 15.52 17.09
N ASP A 933 25.73 15.82 15.89
CA ASP A 933 24.72 16.83 15.61
C ASP A 933 23.51 16.22 14.89
N ILE A 934 22.32 16.70 15.25
CA ILE A 934 21.02 16.31 14.67
C ILE A 934 20.36 17.44 13.88
N ASN A 935 21.05 18.55 13.57
CA ASN A 935 20.47 19.71 12.86
C ASN A 935 20.03 19.41 11.40
N ALA A 936 20.49 18.32 10.79
CA ALA A 936 20.10 17.89 9.45
C ALA A 936 18.58 17.63 9.33
N PRO A 937 17.95 17.82 8.14
CA PRO A 937 16.51 17.61 7.95
C PRO A 937 16.02 16.23 8.40
N ILE A 938 16.82 15.19 8.14
CA ILE A 938 16.64 13.86 8.72
C ILE A 938 17.94 13.40 9.38
N THR A 939 17.84 12.76 10.56
CA THR A 939 18.96 12.09 11.23
C THR A 939 18.56 10.69 11.68
N VAL A 940 19.29 9.67 11.25
CA VAL A 940 19.02 8.27 11.57
C VAL A 940 20.15 7.68 12.40
N PHE A 941 19.78 7.10 13.55
CA PHE A 941 20.67 6.38 14.44
C PHE A 941 20.49 4.88 14.20
N THR A 942 21.50 4.22 13.60
CA THR A 942 21.43 2.80 13.28
C THR A 942 22.11 1.93 14.34
N LEU A 943 21.44 0.82 14.69
CA LEU A 943 21.87 -0.13 15.72
C LEU A 943 22.19 -1.52 15.17
N ARG A 944 22.25 -1.64 13.83
CA ARG A 944 22.55 -2.88 13.13
C ARG A 944 23.89 -3.50 13.56
N ASP A 945 24.90 -2.65 13.75
CA ASP A 945 26.26 -3.04 14.14
C ASP A 945 26.43 -3.13 15.68
N THR A 946 25.35 -2.90 16.42
CA THR A 946 25.26 -3.00 17.89
C THR A 946 24.75 -4.39 18.27
N ALA A 947 25.39 -5.06 19.26
CA ALA A 947 24.98 -6.40 19.72
C ALA A 947 23.64 -6.38 20.47
N ASP A 948 22.85 -7.45 20.34
CA ASP A 948 21.46 -7.52 20.83
C ASP A 948 21.32 -7.20 22.33
N GLU A 949 22.28 -7.61 23.15
CA GLU A 949 22.28 -7.39 24.61
C GLU A 949 22.47 -5.93 25.01
N ILE A 950 23.12 -5.13 24.15
CA ILE A 950 23.41 -3.71 24.40
C ILE A 950 22.52 -2.76 23.59
N ARG A 951 21.75 -3.26 22.60
CA ARG A 951 20.79 -2.44 21.83
C ARG A 951 19.84 -1.63 22.72
N PRO A 952 19.19 -2.19 23.77
CA PRO A 952 18.30 -1.42 24.65
C PRO A 952 19.04 -0.28 25.36
N ILE A 953 20.29 -0.50 25.80
CA ILE A 953 21.15 0.50 26.46
C ILE A 953 21.47 1.64 25.48
N VAL A 954 21.85 1.31 24.24
CA VAL A 954 22.20 2.32 23.23
C VAL A 954 20.95 3.08 22.76
N MET A 955 19.80 2.43 22.56
CA MET A 955 18.52 3.11 22.29
C MET A 955 18.18 4.10 23.41
N PHE A 956 18.31 3.68 24.67
CA PHE A 956 18.02 4.50 25.85
C PHE A 956 18.95 5.73 25.94
N MET A 957 20.23 5.58 25.63
CA MET A 957 21.18 6.70 25.52
C MET A 957 20.85 7.66 24.38
N ILE A 958 20.49 7.15 23.20
CA ILE A 958 20.11 8.00 22.07
C ILE A 958 18.81 8.75 22.39
N LEU A 959 17.85 8.13 23.07
CA LEU A 959 16.66 8.82 23.54
C LEU A 959 17.03 10.00 24.45
N ASP A 960 17.84 9.82 25.49
CA ASP A 960 18.24 10.96 26.35
C ASP A 960 18.99 12.05 25.57
N PHE A 961 19.90 11.67 24.67
CA PHE A 961 20.58 12.63 23.80
C PHE A 961 19.59 13.43 22.93
N VAL A 962 18.66 12.76 22.25
CA VAL A 962 17.60 13.40 21.46
C VAL A 962 16.72 14.29 22.34
N TRP A 963 16.40 13.89 23.58
CA TRP A 963 15.66 14.75 24.53
C TRP A 963 16.41 16.05 24.80
N ASN A 964 17.71 15.94 25.07
CA ASN A 964 18.55 17.04 25.48
C ASN A 964 18.85 18.01 24.32
N GLU A 965 18.85 17.53 23.07
CA GLU A 965 18.93 18.38 21.88
C GLU A 965 17.58 19.02 21.50
N VAL A 966 16.46 18.28 21.56
CA VAL A 966 15.12 18.78 21.21
C VAL A 966 14.72 19.96 22.10
N ARG A 967 15.06 19.92 23.40
CA ARG A 967 14.75 20.99 24.36
C ARG A 967 15.49 22.32 24.13
N LYS A 968 16.53 22.38 23.28
CA LYS A 968 17.35 23.60 23.08
C LYS A 968 16.70 24.67 22.20
N ASN A 969 15.95 24.24 21.18
CA ASN A 969 15.34 25.12 20.18
C ASN A 969 13.98 24.55 19.76
N LEU A 970 12.95 25.38 19.72
CA LEU A 970 11.60 25.00 19.30
C LEU A 970 11.54 24.83 17.77
N ARG A 971 11.23 23.62 17.28
CA ARG A 971 11.11 23.28 15.85
C ARG A 971 10.17 22.08 15.69
N LYS A 972 9.32 22.07 14.64
CA LYS A 972 8.54 20.88 14.25
C LYS A 972 9.50 19.69 14.03
N ARG A 973 9.38 18.66 14.87
CA ARG A 973 10.22 17.46 14.84
C ARG A 973 9.39 16.19 15.03
N ILE A 974 9.75 15.12 14.32
CA ILE A 974 9.22 13.76 14.54
C ILE A 974 10.37 12.84 14.94
N LEU A 975 10.22 12.11 16.04
CA LEU A 975 11.06 10.96 16.38
C LEU A 975 10.33 9.67 16.00
N VAL A 976 10.87 8.94 15.03
CA VAL A 976 10.44 7.59 14.66
C VAL A 976 11.23 6.58 15.50
N VAL A 977 10.53 5.73 16.24
CA VAL A 977 11.10 4.61 16.99
C VAL A 977 10.64 3.32 16.33
N ASP A 978 11.49 2.73 15.49
CA ASP A 978 11.20 1.46 14.84
C ASP A 978 11.55 0.27 15.75
N GLU A 979 10.80 -0.83 15.62
CA GLU A 979 10.82 -1.98 16.53
C GLU A 979 10.85 -1.59 18.02
N ALA A 980 9.95 -0.69 18.43
CA ALA A 980 9.92 -0.10 19.76
C ALA A 980 9.73 -1.12 20.92
N TRP A 981 9.38 -2.38 20.62
CA TRP A 981 9.32 -3.46 21.61
C TRP A 981 10.65 -3.68 22.35
N TYR A 982 11.81 -3.40 21.74
CA TYR A 982 13.11 -3.47 22.42
C TYR A 982 13.15 -2.63 23.71
N LEU A 983 12.48 -1.46 23.72
CA LEU A 983 12.36 -0.57 24.87
C LEU A 983 11.24 -0.98 25.85
N MET A 984 10.26 -1.76 25.40
CA MET A 984 9.15 -2.23 26.24
C MET A 984 9.53 -3.39 27.17
N ARG A 985 10.70 -4.03 26.94
CA ARG A 985 11.19 -5.18 27.74
C ARG A 985 11.67 -4.82 29.14
N TYR A 986 12.05 -3.56 29.38
CA TYR A 986 12.52 -3.07 30.68
C TYR A 986 11.63 -1.92 31.14
N GLU A 987 11.29 -1.91 32.42
CA GLU A 987 10.37 -0.94 33.01
C GLU A 987 10.91 0.51 32.90
N ASP A 988 12.18 0.72 33.23
CA ASP A 988 12.81 2.04 33.15
C ASP A 988 12.84 2.63 31.73
N SER A 989 13.08 1.81 30.70
CA SER A 989 13.06 2.25 29.29
C SER A 989 11.64 2.50 28.79
N ALA A 990 10.67 1.66 29.17
CA ALA A 990 9.26 1.87 28.84
C ALA A 990 8.71 3.15 29.50
N LYS A 991 9.11 3.41 30.76
CA LYS A 991 8.77 4.62 31.52
C LYS A 991 9.33 5.88 30.89
N ILE A 992 10.56 5.86 30.38
CA ILE A 992 11.15 7.01 29.68
C ILE A 992 10.53 7.22 28.30
N LEU A 993 10.23 6.17 27.54
CA LEU A 993 9.48 6.29 26.27
C LEU A 993 8.08 6.88 26.50
N GLN A 994 7.37 6.44 27.55
CA GLN A 994 6.09 7.03 27.97
C GLN A 994 6.25 8.51 28.38
N GLY A 995 7.29 8.83 29.15
CA GLY A 995 7.62 10.21 29.58
C GLY A 995 8.02 11.13 28.41
N PHE A 996 8.56 10.57 27.33
CA PHE A 996 8.77 11.22 26.05
C PHE A 996 7.44 11.61 25.41
N VAL A 997 6.59 10.60 25.13
CA VAL A 997 5.28 10.76 24.48
C VAL A 997 4.42 11.79 25.22
N LYS A 998 4.38 11.75 26.56
CA LYS A 998 3.63 12.71 27.40
C LYS A 998 4.15 14.15 27.34
N ARG A 999 5.47 14.36 27.20
CA ARG A 999 6.09 15.70 27.25
C ARG A 999 6.33 16.33 25.86
N ALA A 1000 6.38 15.52 24.80
CA ALA A 1000 6.76 15.95 23.44
C ALA A 1000 5.92 17.14 22.91
N ARG A 1001 4.62 17.21 23.23
CA ARG A 1001 3.72 18.32 22.87
C ARG A 1001 4.31 19.70 23.20
N LYS A 1002 5.01 19.86 24.33
CA LYS A 1002 5.57 21.15 24.77
C LYS A 1002 6.65 21.71 23.84
N TYR A 1003 7.28 20.87 23.00
CA TYR A 1003 8.48 21.21 22.25
C TYR A 1003 8.29 21.16 20.72
N TYR A 1004 7.05 21.20 20.22
CA TYR A 1004 6.71 20.91 18.82
C TYR A 1004 7.28 19.56 18.33
N PHE A 1005 7.25 18.57 19.22
CA PHE A 1005 7.81 17.25 18.98
C PHE A 1005 6.71 16.20 18.97
N GLY A 1006 6.76 15.28 18.00
CA GLY A 1006 5.90 14.11 17.90
C GLY A 1006 6.71 12.83 17.91
N VAL A 1007 6.24 11.81 18.63
CA VAL A 1007 6.87 10.48 18.64
C VAL A 1007 6.02 9.51 17.84
N SER A 1008 6.58 8.94 16.78
CA SER A 1008 5.99 7.86 15.97
C SER A 1008 6.57 6.52 16.41
N ILE A 1009 5.76 5.73 17.10
CA ILE A 1009 6.16 4.44 17.66
C ILE A 1009 5.66 3.35 16.72
N ILE A 1010 6.58 2.51 16.24
CA ILE A 1010 6.27 1.39 15.35
C ILE A 1010 6.55 0.10 16.11
N SER A 1011 5.59 -0.82 16.11
CA SER A 1011 5.80 -2.17 16.62
C SER A 1011 5.09 -3.20 15.77
N GLN A 1012 5.81 -4.27 15.46
CA GLN A 1012 5.27 -5.46 14.83
C GLN A 1012 4.73 -6.50 15.84
N ASN A 1013 4.94 -6.25 17.15
CA ASN A 1013 4.38 -7.02 18.26
C ASN A 1013 3.48 -6.13 19.11
N VAL A 1014 2.19 -6.45 19.14
CA VAL A 1014 1.17 -5.64 19.81
C VAL A 1014 1.07 -5.99 21.30
N ASP A 1015 1.33 -7.25 21.65
CA ASP A 1015 1.17 -7.77 23.02
C ASP A 1015 2.12 -7.07 24.01
N ASP A 1016 3.33 -6.71 23.58
CA ASP A 1016 4.31 -5.98 24.39
C ASP A 1016 3.84 -4.57 24.79
N PHE A 1017 2.92 -3.98 24.01
CA PHE A 1017 2.28 -2.70 24.30
C PHE A 1017 0.99 -2.86 25.09
N LEU A 1018 0.14 -3.83 24.73
CA LEU A 1018 -1.16 -4.03 25.41
C LEU A 1018 -1.03 -4.72 26.78
N GLY A 1019 0.03 -5.50 27.00
CA GLY A 1019 0.34 -6.12 28.29
C GLY A 1019 0.96 -5.17 29.32
N SER A 1020 1.51 -4.03 28.87
CA SER A 1020 2.22 -3.08 29.74
C SER A 1020 1.36 -1.85 30.08
N ALA A 1021 1.33 -1.44 31.36
CA ALA A 1021 0.69 -0.20 31.77
C ALA A 1021 1.32 1.03 31.09
N TYR A 1022 2.62 0.98 30.80
CA TYR A 1022 3.33 2.02 30.05
C TYR A 1022 2.88 2.05 28.58
N GLY A 1023 2.71 0.89 27.96
CA GLY A 1023 2.25 0.77 26.57
C GLY A 1023 0.80 1.23 26.37
N LYS A 1024 -0.10 0.89 27.30
CA LYS A 1024 -1.48 1.45 27.33
C LYS A 1024 -1.47 2.98 27.41
N ALA A 1025 -0.65 3.55 28.29
CA ALA A 1025 -0.54 5.00 28.40
C ALA A 1025 0.07 5.65 27.14
N ILE A 1026 0.98 4.99 26.43
CA ILE A 1026 1.48 5.43 25.12
C ILE A 1026 0.33 5.49 24.11
N ILE A 1027 -0.48 4.42 24.01
CA ILE A 1027 -1.67 4.36 23.12
C ILE A 1027 -2.63 5.53 23.39
N THR A 1028 -2.92 5.83 24.66
CA THR A 1028 -3.79 6.96 25.05
C THR A 1028 -3.18 8.32 24.68
N ASN A 1029 -1.86 8.47 24.79
CA ASN A 1029 -1.14 9.72 24.50
C ASN A 1029 -0.65 9.80 23.04
N SER A 1030 -1.16 8.96 22.14
CA SER A 1030 -0.96 9.04 20.68
C SER A 1030 -2.23 9.55 20.01
N ALA A 1031 -2.25 10.80 19.55
CA ALA A 1031 -3.42 11.35 18.86
C ALA A 1031 -3.67 10.64 17.52
N LEU A 1032 -2.61 10.29 16.79
CA LEU A 1032 -2.69 9.47 15.59
C LEU A 1032 -2.48 7.99 15.91
N LYS A 1033 -3.24 7.11 15.26
CA LYS A 1033 -3.01 5.66 15.33
C LYS A 1033 -3.20 5.05 13.95
N LEU A 1034 -2.33 4.16 13.52
CA LEU A 1034 -2.50 3.39 12.30
C LEU A 1034 -2.48 1.91 12.66
N LEU A 1035 -3.66 1.29 12.64
CA LEU A 1035 -3.82 -0.14 12.82
C LEU A 1035 -3.81 -0.78 11.43
N LEU A 1036 -2.67 -1.33 11.04
CA LEU A 1036 -2.59 -2.20 9.86
C LEU A 1036 -3.08 -3.61 10.24
N LYS A 1037 -3.03 -4.54 9.28
CA LYS A 1037 -3.54 -5.91 9.46
C LYS A 1037 -3.05 -6.59 10.75
N GLN A 1038 -3.98 -7.18 11.49
CA GLN A 1038 -3.75 -7.85 12.78
C GLN A 1038 -3.94 -9.38 12.72
N SER A 1039 -3.36 -10.09 13.69
CA SER A 1039 -3.54 -11.53 13.86
C SER A 1039 -4.83 -11.83 14.62
N SER A 1040 -5.40 -13.02 14.41
CA SER A 1040 -6.58 -13.47 15.16
C SER A 1040 -6.33 -13.68 16.66
N ALA A 1041 -5.07 -13.68 17.11
CA ALA A 1041 -4.72 -13.75 18.53
C ALA A 1041 -4.85 -12.36 19.18
N ALA A 1042 -4.18 -11.34 18.62
CA ALA A 1042 -4.18 -9.99 19.18
C ALA A 1042 -5.50 -9.22 18.92
N ILE A 1043 -6.27 -9.59 17.89
CA ILE A 1043 -7.44 -8.80 17.45
C ILE A 1043 -8.47 -8.53 18.55
N ASN A 1044 -8.69 -9.45 19.49
CA ASN A 1044 -9.68 -9.23 20.56
C ASN A 1044 -9.22 -8.13 21.52
N GLN A 1045 -7.97 -8.21 22.00
CA GLN A 1045 -7.38 -7.23 22.91
C GLN A 1045 -7.23 -5.85 22.22
N ILE A 1046 -6.95 -5.83 20.92
CA ILE A 1046 -6.97 -4.60 20.09
C ILE A 1046 -8.39 -4.05 19.97
N SER A 1047 -9.39 -4.89 19.65
CA SER A 1047 -10.80 -4.48 19.54
C SER A 1047 -11.30 -3.85 20.84
N GLU A 1048 -10.92 -4.40 21.99
CA GLU A 1048 -11.24 -3.85 23.31
C GLU A 1048 -10.47 -2.55 23.61
N THR A 1049 -9.16 -2.49 23.34
CA THR A 1049 -8.32 -1.33 23.69
C THR A 1049 -8.61 -0.11 22.81
N PHE A 1050 -8.95 -0.32 21.53
CA PHE A 1050 -9.24 0.74 20.56
C PHE A 1050 -10.74 0.94 20.32
N TYR A 1051 -11.60 0.25 21.09
CA TYR A 1051 -13.08 0.31 21.00
C TYR A 1051 -13.64 0.04 19.59
N LEU A 1052 -13.02 -0.90 18.85
CA LEU A 1052 -13.39 -1.21 17.47
C LEU A 1052 -14.75 -1.90 17.39
N SER A 1053 -15.55 -1.51 16.41
CA SER A 1053 -16.76 -2.22 16.01
C SER A 1053 -16.44 -3.61 15.43
N GLN A 1054 -17.45 -4.49 15.34
CA GLN A 1054 -17.26 -5.81 14.70
C GLN A 1054 -16.88 -5.70 13.20
N GLY A 1055 -17.35 -4.65 12.51
CA GLY A 1055 -16.99 -4.39 11.12
C GLY A 1055 -15.51 -4.03 10.96
N GLU A 1056 -15.03 -3.10 11.78
CA GLU A 1056 -13.61 -2.72 11.84
C GLU A 1056 -12.70 -3.86 12.26
N LYS A 1057 -13.13 -4.66 13.24
CA LYS A 1057 -12.45 -5.88 13.67
C LYS A 1057 -12.26 -6.85 12.49
N GLN A 1058 -13.32 -7.05 11.71
CA GLN A 1058 -13.28 -7.89 10.50
C GLN A 1058 -12.44 -7.23 9.38
N LEU A 1059 -12.43 -5.90 9.29
CA LEU A 1059 -11.58 -5.14 8.38
C LEU A 1059 -10.10 -5.34 8.73
N LEU A 1060 -9.67 -5.19 9.99
CA LEU A 1060 -8.27 -5.43 10.38
C LEU A 1060 -7.81 -6.87 10.19
N LEU A 1061 -8.72 -7.86 10.25
CA LEU A 1061 -8.41 -9.24 9.90
C LEU A 1061 -8.28 -9.47 8.38
N SER A 1062 -9.00 -8.70 7.56
CA SER A 1062 -9.08 -8.85 6.10
C SER A 1062 -8.30 -7.82 5.27
N ALA A 1063 -7.80 -6.73 5.86
CA ALA A 1063 -7.11 -5.62 5.21
C ALA A 1063 -5.84 -6.03 4.46
N GLY A 1064 -5.66 -5.54 3.22
CA GLY A 1064 -4.46 -5.71 2.40
C GLY A 1064 -3.21 -5.02 2.94
N VAL A 1065 -2.08 -5.13 2.22
CA VAL A 1065 -0.85 -4.40 2.59
C VAL A 1065 -1.01 -2.92 2.25
N GLY A 1066 -0.73 -2.07 3.24
CA GLY A 1066 -1.02 -0.64 3.16
C GLY A 1066 -2.49 -0.31 3.44
N GLU A 1067 -3.33 -1.30 3.76
CA GLU A 1067 -4.71 -1.08 4.18
C GLU A 1067 -4.85 -1.33 5.69
N GLY A 1068 -5.79 -0.63 6.32
CA GLY A 1068 -6.01 -0.70 7.76
C GLY A 1068 -7.02 0.33 8.23
N ILE A 1069 -6.94 0.71 9.51
CA ILE A 1069 -7.73 1.79 10.11
C ILE A 1069 -6.78 2.88 10.58
N PHE A 1070 -7.05 4.11 10.15
CA PHE A 1070 -6.34 5.31 10.57
C PHE A 1070 -7.21 6.13 11.51
N PHE A 1071 -6.66 6.50 12.67
CA PHE A 1071 -7.30 7.30 13.70
C PHE A 1071 -6.62 8.68 13.74
N ALA A 1072 -7.42 9.73 13.86
CA ALA A 1072 -6.96 11.05 14.30
C ALA A 1072 -7.87 11.59 15.41
N GLY A 1073 -7.30 11.72 16.61
CA GLY A 1073 -8.05 12.04 17.81
C GLY A 1073 -9.04 10.92 18.13
N MET A 1074 -10.34 11.26 18.10
CA MET A 1074 -11.44 10.31 18.30
C MET A 1074 -12.00 9.76 16.97
N ASN A 1075 -11.71 10.41 15.85
CA ASN A 1075 -12.20 10.02 14.53
C ASN A 1075 -11.34 8.91 13.94
N HIS A 1076 -11.94 8.02 13.16
CA HIS A 1076 -11.23 6.97 12.44
C HIS A 1076 -11.88 6.64 11.10
N VAL A 1077 -11.07 6.17 10.16
CA VAL A 1077 -11.47 5.78 8.81
C VAL A 1077 -10.70 4.52 8.38
N ALA A 1078 -11.32 3.69 7.54
CA ALA A 1078 -10.58 2.68 6.81
C ALA A 1078 -9.66 3.40 5.81
N ILE A 1079 -8.36 3.10 5.83
CA ILE A 1079 -7.35 3.77 5.00
C ILE A 1079 -6.70 2.80 4.02
N LYS A 1080 -6.27 3.33 2.87
CA LYS A 1080 -5.39 2.69 1.91
C LYS A 1080 -4.24 3.63 1.56
N ILE A 1081 -3.03 3.21 1.87
CA ILE A 1081 -1.80 3.99 1.70
C ILE A 1081 -1.37 3.95 0.23
N ILE A 1082 -1.18 5.14 -0.35
CA ILE A 1082 -0.79 5.36 -1.76
C ILE A 1082 0.44 6.27 -1.85
N SER A 1083 1.09 6.29 -3.02
CA SER A 1083 2.33 7.04 -3.27
C SER A 1083 2.46 7.53 -4.71
N SER A 1084 3.11 8.68 -4.91
CA SER A 1084 3.58 9.13 -6.22
C SER A 1084 4.79 8.32 -6.72
N ALA A 1085 5.14 8.50 -7.99
CA ALA A 1085 6.31 7.87 -8.59
C ALA A 1085 7.64 8.35 -7.96
N ASP A 1086 7.69 9.60 -7.49
CA ASP A 1086 8.86 10.25 -6.90
C ASP A 1086 9.00 9.91 -5.41
N GLU A 1087 7.87 9.83 -4.69
CA GLU A 1087 7.86 9.32 -3.32
C GLU A 1087 8.31 7.86 -3.29
N HIS A 1088 7.81 7.02 -4.22
CA HIS A 1088 8.34 5.66 -4.40
C HIS A 1088 9.84 5.66 -4.75
N ALA A 1089 10.40 6.76 -5.26
CA ALA A 1089 11.79 6.81 -5.70
C ALA A 1089 12.73 7.00 -4.51
N LEU A 1090 12.27 7.74 -3.51
CA LEU A 1090 13.00 8.01 -2.28
C LEU A 1090 12.69 6.94 -1.20
N ALA A 1091 11.46 6.41 -1.18
CA ALA A 1091 10.98 5.42 -0.19
C ALA A 1091 11.42 3.97 -0.46
N THR A 1092 11.79 3.65 -1.69
CA THR A 1092 12.31 2.33 -2.07
C THR A 1092 13.58 1.99 -1.27
N SER A 1093 13.89 0.71 -1.02
CA SER A 1093 15.18 0.26 -0.45
C SER A 1093 16.04 -0.55 -1.45
N LYS A 1094 15.73 -0.41 -2.74
CA LYS A 1094 16.17 -1.25 -3.88
C LYS A 1094 17.57 -0.90 -4.41
N PRO A 1095 18.63 -1.70 -4.17
CA PRO A 1095 19.98 -1.41 -4.65
C PRO A 1095 20.10 -1.38 -6.17
N ALA A 1096 19.22 -2.06 -6.89
CA ALA A 1096 19.17 -1.99 -8.34
C ALA A 1096 18.82 -0.56 -8.82
N GLU A 1097 17.82 0.08 -8.21
CA GLU A 1097 17.45 1.47 -8.49
C GLU A 1097 18.51 2.46 -7.99
N ILE A 1098 19.21 2.16 -6.88
CA ILE A 1098 20.38 2.97 -6.43
C ILE A 1098 21.51 2.90 -7.46
N LEU A 1099 21.89 1.71 -7.93
CA LEU A 1099 22.96 1.54 -8.90
C LEU A 1099 22.62 2.16 -10.25
N GLU A 1100 21.37 2.01 -10.71
CA GLU A 1100 20.89 2.60 -11.95
C GLU A 1100 20.90 4.13 -11.87
N ARG A 1101 20.50 4.73 -10.72
CA ARG A 1101 20.65 6.17 -10.48
C ARG A 1101 22.08 6.65 -10.33
N LYS A 1102 22.96 5.93 -9.64
CA LYS A 1102 24.39 6.30 -9.58
C LYS A 1102 24.98 6.34 -10.99
N LYS A 1103 24.67 5.34 -11.81
CA LYS A 1103 25.13 5.26 -13.20
C LYS A 1103 24.53 6.35 -14.08
N GLN A 1104 23.27 6.73 -13.85
CA GLN A 1104 22.64 7.88 -14.53
C GLN A 1104 23.22 9.22 -14.08
N ALA A 1105 23.46 9.42 -12.79
CA ALA A 1105 24.10 10.64 -12.26
C ALA A 1105 25.56 10.76 -12.71
N GLU A 1106 26.31 9.65 -12.78
CA GLU A 1106 27.65 9.60 -13.36
C GLU A 1106 27.64 9.95 -14.86
N LEU A 1107 26.67 9.43 -15.63
CA LEU A 1107 26.47 9.79 -17.04
C LEU A 1107 26.04 11.24 -17.23
N GLN A 1108 25.22 11.78 -16.33
CA GLN A 1108 24.68 13.14 -16.40
C GLN A 1108 25.74 14.19 -15.99
N ALA A 1109 26.50 13.91 -14.93
CA ALA A 1109 27.67 14.71 -14.56
C ALA A 1109 28.77 14.66 -15.63
N ALA A 1110 28.97 13.51 -16.30
CA ALA A 1110 29.87 13.42 -17.45
C ALA A 1110 29.37 14.21 -18.66
N ALA A 1111 28.05 14.27 -18.90
CA ALA A 1111 27.45 15.08 -19.95
C ALA A 1111 27.52 16.59 -19.64
N GLU A 1112 27.32 16.98 -18.38
CA GLU A 1112 27.46 18.37 -17.92
C GLU A 1112 28.92 18.83 -18.01
N ALA A 1113 29.89 18.01 -17.60
CA ALA A 1113 31.31 18.28 -17.79
C ALA A 1113 31.67 18.40 -19.29
N ALA A 1114 31.18 17.50 -20.15
CA ALA A 1114 31.40 17.58 -21.59
C ALA A 1114 30.74 18.81 -22.24
N SER A 1115 29.70 19.39 -21.62
CA SER A 1115 29.04 20.61 -22.12
C SER A 1115 29.77 21.91 -21.76
N GLN A 1116 30.75 21.88 -20.85
CA GLN A 1116 31.60 23.02 -20.51
C GLN A 1116 32.87 23.13 -21.40
N ASP A 1117 33.17 22.09 -22.19
CA ASP A 1117 34.41 21.95 -22.96
C ASP A 1117 34.24 22.25 -24.48
N HIS A 1118 33.22 23.01 -24.87
CA HIS A 1118 33.10 23.49 -26.26
C HIS A 1118 33.84 24.84 -26.46
N PRO A 1119 34.77 24.96 -27.44
CA PRO A 1119 35.50 26.19 -27.69
C PRO A 1119 34.59 27.34 -28.16
N GLN A 1120 35.02 28.57 -27.87
CA GLN A 1120 34.39 29.79 -28.40
C GLN A 1120 34.33 29.75 -29.93
N GLU A 1121 33.20 30.20 -30.50
CA GLU A 1121 33.04 30.36 -31.94
C GLU A 1121 34.10 31.30 -32.52
N ILE A 1122 34.92 30.78 -33.43
CA ILE A 1122 35.85 31.58 -34.22
C ILE A 1122 35.06 32.20 -35.36
N THR A 1123 35.07 33.53 -35.42
CA THR A 1123 34.42 34.31 -36.50
C THR A 1123 35.10 34.09 -37.85
N GLU A 1124 34.31 33.90 -38.91
CA GLU A 1124 34.81 33.84 -40.29
C GLU A 1124 35.48 35.16 -40.72
N PRO A 1125 36.63 35.11 -41.42
CA PRO A 1125 37.18 36.28 -42.10
C PRO A 1125 36.57 36.47 -43.48
N THR A 1126 36.09 37.68 -43.77
CA THR A 1126 35.72 38.11 -45.13
C THR A 1126 36.95 38.50 -45.97
N ASN A 1127 36.86 38.33 -47.29
CA ASN A 1127 37.80 38.76 -48.36
C ASN A 1127 39.11 37.95 -48.55
N PRO A 1128 39.43 37.61 -49.81
CA PRO A 1128 38.56 36.90 -50.75
C PRO A 1128 39.20 35.60 -51.29
#